data_AF-A0A242LPL8-F1
#
_entry.id   AF-A0A242LPL8-F1
#
_cell.length_a   1.000
_cell.length_b   1.000
_cell.length_c   1.000
_cell.angle_alpha   90.00
_cell.angle_beta   90.00
_cell.angle_gamma   90.00
#
_symmetry.space_group_name_H-M   'P 1'
#
loop_
_entity.id
_entity.type
_entity.pdbx_description
1 polymer ?
#
loop_
_entity_poly.entity_id
_entity_poly.type
_entity_poly.pdbx_seq_one_letter_code
_entity_poly.pdbx_strand_id
1 'polypeptide(L)'
;MKLKIWLKRKGWAFLLSVLIPIVIMAVVYLMMGIYPTSQRTVLASDALSQTSNFFASFNNTLHGKQSFFYTWYGSLGLNYWSFMAYYINGIFSFVVAFFDNQHIPDALYLILLLKFGAIGGTFWIMSDRLFKLPQIAKIMLSVSFALCGFSIAYSPQQMWLDGLIYLPLVILGIHYLMDERKSALLFISYLLLFLSNFYMAFMVGVFSFLYVFCRFLTEPKRFKASLVPYLITSLLAGGTSMVTILPTLLDLKNNGERLTPIYSFLTRGMDIWDIPAKTMVGSYDTSKYGSAPFIYFGMLGLIFCLFYFISRKIALKNKLIYGSLFLLLIASVYIEPMNLFWHGMHSPYMFLFRFSFLFSFLGLLLAGFGLEQVTKDDFNRLVNVVLGLIFLYVLISFVANRKRYEYLDQKTLLATLTVALLYVLLGVLIQKWPKRLVLIGCLFSFVFIGEQLINAQSIVKGIAGEWNYPDRRAYDDHFSDINTLIETTKNENTSLYRVGNVDATSRNESFIHGYSGVTMFSSIRNRHSSQYLDQLGFRSAGTNLTIQYENNTLIMDALLGIKYNLAKEDLRKYGYKAIKTAGDYTLYENQFAMPLGILTDKGIYKKNAVKNQTELMQYLSGDESNIFSFAEVETVKENNVKVEEQEGGVYYSRTANTNRELTYSIDVPARSQAYLSLYGKGTEVDIITKVNGIQRHGSLDSSGQYYDLGYYKEAKTVEVQVVFTGENVVQLVKPKAMFLNSDRFENMMKTIKKNGVSFETSGRTSEAEVELSKDQVVLTTIPFDKGWRAYIDGKRVEIPTFKDAFLALPVPKGKHTVKLVFLPEGFRIGLSLFISCILLFIVYNWWLRKKMKQQIYIQKEKEE
;
A
#
# COMPACT_ATOMS: atom_id res chain seq x y z
N MET A 1 -8.76 39.54 -7.13
CA MET A 1 -7.51 40.26 -6.79
C MET A 1 -6.43 39.81 -7.77
N LYS A 2 -5.67 40.71 -8.41
CA LYS A 2 -4.55 40.31 -9.29
C LYS A 2 -3.55 39.47 -8.50
N LEU A 3 -3.03 38.38 -9.06
CA LEU A 3 -2.13 37.43 -8.38
C LEU A 3 -0.93 38.12 -7.70
N LYS A 4 -0.34 39.13 -8.37
CA LYS A 4 0.75 39.95 -7.79
C LYS A 4 0.36 40.64 -6.48
N ILE A 5 -0.85 41.18 -6.39
CA ILE A 5 -1.36 41.85 -5.16
C ILE A 5 -1.64 40.82 -4.07
N TRP A 6 -2.13 39.63 -4.46
CA TRP A 6 -2.33 38.52 -3.53
C TRP A 6 -1.01 38.06 -2.92
N LEU A 7 0.01 37.80 -3.75
CA LEU A 7 1.34 37.38 -3.30
C LEU A 7 1.96 38.42 -2.37
N LYS A 8 1.87 39.72 -2.72
CA LYS A 8 2.42 40.80 -1.89
C LYS A 8 1.75 40.89 -0.51
N ARG A 9 0.45 40.60 -0.40
CA ARG A 9 -0.32 40.74 0.85
C ARG A 9 -0.35 39.47 1.71
N LYS A 10 -0.40 38.31 1.07
CA LYS A 10 -0.69 37.02 1.73
C LYS A 10 0.29 35.90 1.38
N GLY A 11 1.24 36.14 0.47
CA GLY A 11 2.22 35.14 0.06
C GLY A 11 3.06 34.62 1.21
N TRP A 12 3.43 35.49 2.17
CA TRP A 12 4.15 35.08 3.38
C TRP A 12 3.33 34.08 4.22
N ALA A 13 2.02 34.30 4.36
CA ALA A 13 1.16 33.45 5.17
C ALA A 13 0.93 32.09 4.51
N PHE A 14 0.72 32.08 3.20
CA PHE A 14 0.70 30.84 2.42
C PHE A 14 2.02 30.08 2.57
N LEU A 15 3.15 30.76 2.39
CA LEU A 15 4.48 30.15 2.50
C LEU A 15 4.69 29.53 3.89
N LEU A 16 4.35 30.24 4.97
CA LEU A 16 4.45 29.71 6.33
C LEU A 16 3.53 28.52 6.58
N SER A 17 2.32 28.51 5.99
CA SER A 17 1.42 27.35 6.08
C SER A 17 1.97 26.07 5.43
N VAL A 18 2.89 26.23 4.47
CA VAL A 18 3.60 25.13 3.79
C VAL A 18 4.89 24.78 4.51
N LEU A 19 5.70 25.78 4.89
CA LEU A 19 7.03 25.57 5.45
C LEU A 19 7.01 25.11 6.91
N ILE A 20 6.07 25.59 7.74
CA ILE A 20 6.05 25.20 9.17
C ILE A 20 5.86 23.69 9.34
N PRO A 21 4.89 23.02 8.69
CA PRO A 21 4.75 21.56 8.77
C PRO A 21 5.98 20.81 8.27
N ILE A 22 6.59 21.28 7.16
CA ILE A 22 7.84 20.72 6.61
C ILE A 22 8.95 20.79 7.65
N VAL A 23 9.17 21.97 8.24
CA VAL A 23 10.25 22.19 9.20
C VAL A 23 10.02 21.37 10.47
N ILE A 24 8.80 21.31 11.00
CA ILE A 24 8.50 20.49 12.18
C ILE A 24 8.80 19.02 11.90
N MET A 25 8.30 18.46 10.79
CA MET A 25 8.56 17.05 10.47
C MET A 25 10.05 16.79 10.17
N ALA A 26 10.73 17.68 9.46
CA ALA A 26 12.16 17.57 9.21
C ALA A 26 12.97 17.59 10.51
N VAL A 27 12.62 18.46 11.47
CA VAL A 27 13.24 18.50 12.80
C VAL A 27 12.95 17.22 13.59
N VAL A 28 11.71 16.71 13.58
CA VAL A 28 11.36 15.45 14.26
C VAL A 28 12.16 14.28 13.69
N TYR A 29 12.25 14.17 12.36
CA TYR A 29 13.07 13.14 11.72
C TYR A 29 14.56 13.34 12.01
N LEU A 30 15.07 14.57 11.99
CA LEU A 30 16.46 14.87 12.36
C LEU A 30 16.77 14.42 13.80
N MET A 31 15.85 14.66 14.75
CA MET A 31 15.96 14.17 16.13
C MET A 31 15.97 12.63 16.23
N MET A 32 15.47 11.94 15.21
CA MET A 32 15.53 10.48 15.07
C MET A 32 16.74 10.01 14.25
N GLY A 33 17.62 10.92 13.81
CA GLY A 33 18.77 10.62 12.96
C GLY A 33 18.40 10.35 11.49
N ILE A 34 17.23 10.83 11.05
CA ILE A 34 16.69 10.65 9.70
C ILE A 34 16.75 12.00 8.96
N TYR A 35 17.57 12.06 7.91
CA TYR A 35 17.73 13.17 6.99
C TYR A 35 18.24 12.62 5.64
N PRO A 36 18.26 13.41 4.54
CA PRO A 36 18.76 12.89 3.27
C PRO A 36 20.17 12.32 3.43
N THR A 37 20.43 11.13 2.88
CA THR A 37 21.70 10.38 2.97
C THR A 37 22.09 9.87 4.37
N SER A 38 21.26 10.02 5.39
CA SER A 38 21.57 9.48 6.72
C SER A 38 21.56 7.95 6.76
N GLN A 39 22.23 7.39 7.78
CA GLN A 39 22.21 5.96 8.06
C GLN A 39 20.83 5.41 8.36
N ARG A 40 19.90 6.20 8.92
CA ARG A 40 18.53 5.77 9.17
C ARG A 40 17.60 6.34 8.11
N THR A 41 16.65 5.56 7.62
CA THR A 41 15.72 5.99 6.56
C THR A 41 14.31 6.24 7.11
N VAL A 42 13.46 6.88 6.31
CA VAL A 42 12.03 7.08 6.64
C VAL A 42 11.18 5.81 6.43
N LEU A 43 11.80 4.70 6.03
CA LEU A 43 11.12 3.51 5.50
C LEU A 43 10.58 2.56 6.58
N ALA A 44 9.93 3.08 7.62
CA ALA A 44 9.28 2.24 8.64
C ALA A 44 8.14 1.38 8.05
N SER A 45 7.86 0.23 8.65
CA SER A 45 6.76 -0.67 8.23
C SER A 45 6.87 -1.07 6.75
N ASP A 46 5.75 -1.11 6.01
CA ASP A 46 5.70 -1.47 4.59
C ASP A 46 6.43 -0.46 3.69
N ALA A 47 6.93 0.65 4.21
CA ALA A 47 7.67 1.59 3.39
C ALA A 47 8.98 0.99 2.85
N LEU A 48 9.63 0.07 3.59
CA LEU A 48 10.85 -0.63 3.14
C LEU A 48 10.55 -1.77 2.16
N SER A 49 9.61 -2.65 2.50
CA SER A 49 9.36 -3.89 1.77
C SER A 49 8.35 -3.74 0.62
N GLN A 50 7.62 -2.63 0.56
CA GLN A 50 6.55 -2.42 -0.42
C GLN A 50 6.66 -1.05 -1.08
N THR A 51 6.46 0.05 -0.33
CA THR A 51 6.31 1.38 -0.94
C THR A 51 7.57 1.82 -1.70
N SER A 52 8.77 1.71 -1.11
CA SER A 52 10.03 2.06 -1.79
C SER A 52 10.22 1.30 -3.11
N ASN A 53 9.97 -0.02 -3.11
CA ASN A 53 10.03 -0.88 -4.28
C ASN A 53 9.06 -0.40 -5.38
N PHE A 54 7.86 0.03 -5.00
CA PHE A 54 6.86 0.50 -5.95
C PHE A 54 7.19 1.87 -6.55
N PHE A 55 7.82 2.74 -5.77
CA PHE A 55 8.34 4.01 -6.27
C PHE A 55 9.58 3.82 -7.15
N ALA A 56 10.45 2.85 -6.85
CA ALA A 56 11.53 2.43 -7.76
C ALA A 56 10.98 1.88 -9.09
N SER A 57 9.90 1.10 -9.02
CA SER A 57 9.14 0.69 -10.22
C SER A 57 8.61 1.91 -10.99
N PHE A 58 8.02 2.88 -10.31
CA PHE A 58 7.51 4.08 -10.99
C PHE A 58 8.64 4.85 -11.66
N ASN A 59 9.79 4.96 -11.01
CA ASN A 59 10.98 5.56 -11.60
C ASN A 59 11.44 4.84 -12.88
N ASN A 60 11.44 3.50 -12.88
CA ASN A 60 11.71 2.71 -14.08
C ASN A 60 10.71 3.01 -15.21
N THR A 61 9.44 3.21 -14.89
CA THR A 61 8.39 3.58 -15.86
C THR A 61 8.63 4.97 -16.45
N LEU A 62 8.96 5.97 -15.61
CA LEU A 62 9.23 7.34 -16.03
C LEU A 62 10.47 7.44 -16.93
N HIS A 63 11.45 6.55 -16.73
CA HIS A 63 12.65 6.44 -17.56
C HIS A 63 12.49 5.48 -18.77
N GLY A 64 11.27 5.02 -19.07
CA GLY A 64 10.99 4.21 -20.26
C GLY A 64 11.45 2.76 -20.19
N LYS A 65 11.88 2.26 -19.03
CA LYS A 65 12.31 0.86 -18.84
C LYS A 65 11.13 -0.13 -18.79
N GLN A 66 9.92 0.36 -18.50
CA GLN A 66 8.69 -0.45 -18.50
C GLN A 66 7.47 0.39 -18.91
N SER A 67 6.34 -0.30 -19.14
CA SER A 67 5.11 0.32 -19.61
C SER A 67 4.23 0.82 -18.45
N PHE A 68 3.51 1.92 -18.67
CA PHE A 68 2.44 2.39 -17.76
C PHE A 68 1.25 1.43 -17.65
N PHE A 69 1.09 0.50 -18.59
CA PHE A 69 -0.07 -0.41 -18.61
C PHE A 69 0.24 -1.78 -18.02
N TYR A 70 1.44 -2.30 -18.24
CA TYR A 70 1.81 -3.66 -17.83
C TYR A 70 3.27 -3.67 -17.37
N THR A 71 3.51 -4.30 -16.23
CA THR A 71 4.87 -4.51 -15.71
C THR A 71 5.18 -6.00 -15.74
N TRP A 72 6.40 -6.32 -16.18
CA TRP A 72 6.95 -7.66 -16.14
C TRP A 72 7.75 -7.92 -14.86
N TYR A 73 7.93 -6.91 -14.00
CA TYR A 73 8.82 -7.01 -12.83
C TYR A 73 8.13 -7.57 -11.59
N GLY A 74 6.82 -7.43 -11.45
CA GLY A 74 6.08 -7.91 -10.29
C GLY A 74 5.47 -9.28 -10.51
N SER A 75 5.82 -10.26 -9.66
CA SER A 75 5.46 -11.67 -9.88
C SER A 75 5.78 -12.10 -11.31
N LEU A 76 4.90 -12.84 -11.99
CA LEU A 76 5.07 -13.21 -13.40
C LEU A 76 4.62 -12.12 -14.40
N GLY A 77 4.19 -10.96 -13.89
CA GLY A 77 3.64 -9.83 -14.63
C GLY A 77 2.23 -9.46 -14.17
N LEU A 78 1.91 -8.16 -14.18
CA LEU A 78 0.61 -7.66 -13.72
C LEU A 78 0.15 -6.38 -14.43
N ASN A 79 -1.15 -6.11 -14.30
CA ASN A 79 -1.80 -4.87 -14.70
C ASN A 79 -1.27 -3.68 -13.89
N TYR A 80 -0.29 -2.97 -14.47
CA TYR A 80 0.40 -1.89 -13.78
C TYR A 80 -0.48 -0.65 -13.62
N TRP A 81 -1.43 -0.42 -14.54
CA TRP A 81 -2.33 0.74 -14.46
C TRP A 81 -3.23 0.68 -13.20
N SER A 82 -3.85 -0.48 -12.94
CA SER A 82 -4.67 -0.70 -11.74
C SER A 82 -3.82 -0.70 -10.47
N PHE A 83 -2.61 -1.22 -10.55
CA PHE A 83 -1.64 -1.20 -9.46
C PHE A 83 -1.24 0.24 -9.06
N MET A 84 -0.91 1.07 -10.04
CA MET A 84 -0.54 2.48 -9.83
C MET A 84 -1.66 3.29 -9.19
N ALA A 85 -2.92 3.01 -9.55
CA ALA A 85 -4.11 3.69 -9.05
C ALA A 85 -4.31 3.59 -7.53
N TYR A 86 -3.72 2.58 -6.89
CA TYR A 86 -3.74 2.44 -5.44
C TYR A 86 -2.49 3.02 -4.77
N TYR A 87 -1.29 2.76 -5.33
CA TYR A 87 -0.03 2.99 -4.62
C TYR A 87 0.68 4.30 -4.95
N ILE A 88 0.71 4.73 -6.22
CA ILE A 88 1.74 5.67 -6.70
C ILE A 88 1.22 6.81 -7.60
N ASN A 89 -0.08 6.95 -7.83
CA ASN A 89 -0.63 8.04 -8.68
C ASN A 89 -0.63 9.45 -8.06
N GLY A 90 -0.09 9.64 -6.85
CA GLY A 90 0.00 10.96 -6.20
C GLY A 90 0.79 11.99 -7.01
N ILE A 91 0.44 13.28 -6.88
CA ILE A 91 1.09 14.38 -7.63
C ILE A 91 2.59 14.52 -7.33
N PHE A 92 3.01 14.15 -6.12
CA PHE A 92 4.41 14.19 -5.73
C PHE A 92 5.18 12.93 -6.15
N SER A 93 4.51 11.91 -6.67
CA SER A 93 5.20 10.68 -7.05
C SER A 93 6.18 10.88 -8.19
N PHE A 94 5.96 11.87 -9.06
CA PHE A 94 6.87 12.21 -10.15
C PHE A 94 8.23 12.75 -9.68
N VAL A 95 8.38 13.11 -8.39
CA VAL A 95 9.67 13.53 -7.81
C VAL A 95 10.72 12.43 -7.95
N VAL A 96 10.33 11.15 -7.96
CA VAL A 96 11.28 10.04 -8.11
C VAL A 96 12.01 10.05 -9.45
N ALA A 97 11.48 10.72 -10.48
CA ALA A 97 12.17 10.87 -11.76
C ALA A 97 13.53 11.58 -11.66
N PHE A 98 13.76 12.32 -10.57
CA PHE A 98 15.03 13.02 -10.33
C PHE A 98 16.04 12.21 -9.51
N PHE A 99 15.74 10.93 -9.24
CA PHE A 99 16.56 10.03 -8.43
C PHE A 99 16.80 8.72 -9.19
N ASP A 100 17.92 8.06 -8.90
CA ASP A 100 18.09 6.67 -9.27
C ASP A 100 17.35 5.75 -8.28
N ASN A 101 17.30 4.44 -8.58
CA ASN A 101 16.60 3.49 -7.71
C ASN A 101 17.32 3.24 -6.38
N GLN A 102 18.62 3.54 -6.27
CA GLN A 102 19.36 3.43 -5.01
C GLN A 102 18.92 4.52 -4.02
N HIS A 103 18.69 5.73 -4.51
CA HIS A 103 18.33 6.89 -3.69
C HIS A 103 16.82 7.09 -3.49
N ILE A 104 16.00 6.08 -3.76
CA ILE A 104 14.55 6.12 -3.50
C ILE A 104 14.21 6.42 -2.02
N PRO A 105 14.95 5.94 -1.00
CA PRO A 105 14.70 6.32 0.39
C PRO A 105 14.73 7.86 0.59
N ASP A 106 15.64 8.56 -0.10
CA ASP A 106 15.76 10.03 -0.05
C ASP A 106 14.63 10.73 -0.81
N ALA A 107 14.25 10.17 -1.97
CA ALA A 107 13.09 10.65 -2.72
C ALA A 107 11.80 10.56 -1.87
N LEU A 108 11.61 9.45 -1.14
CA LEU A 108 10.45 9.26 -0.27
C LEU A 108 10.45 10.21 0.93
N TYR A 109 11.61 10.47 1.52
CA TYR A 109 11.75 11.51 2.56
C TYR A 109 11.29 12.87 2.03
N LEU A 110 11.76 13.28 0.86
CA LEU A 110 11.38 14.55 0.24
C LEU A 110 9.88 14.60 -0.11
N ILE A 111 9.34 13.55 -0.74
CA ILE A 111 7.92 13.44 -1.08
C ILE A 111 7.06 13.57 0.17
N LEU A 112 7.43 12.92 1.25
CA LEU A 112 6.69 12.97 2.50
C LEU A 112 6.64 14.40 3.07
N LEU A 113 7.77 15.10 3.12
CA LEU A 113 7.80 16.50 3.56
C LEU A 113 6.95 17.40 2.67
N LEU A 114 7.07 17.26 1.34
CA LEU A 114 6.27 18.03 0.39
C LEU A 114 4.77 17.78 0.58
N LYS A 115 4.35 16.55 0.88
CA LYS A 115 2.97 16.20 1.21
C LYS A 115 2.49 16.92 2.48
N PHE A 116 3.27 16.93 3.57
CA PHE A 116 2.94 17.70 4.78
C PHE A 116 2.75 19.19 4.48
N GLY A 117 3.66 19.80 3.70
CA GLY A 117 3.55 21.19 3.30
C GLY A 117 2.33 21.46 2.41
N ALA A 118 2.02 20.56 1.47
CA ALA A 118 0.86 20.68 0.60
C ALA A 118 -0.47 20.61 1.36
N ILE A 119 -0.59 19.72 2.36
CA ILE A 119 -1.77 19.63 3.23
C ILE A 119 -2.00 20.97 3.96
N GLY A 120 -0.93 21.56 4.52
CA GLY A 120 -1.01 22.86 5.17
C GLY A 120 -1.39 23.98 4.21
N GLY A 121 -0.77 24.00 3.02
CA GLY A 121 -1.06 24.98 1.96
C GLY A 121 -2.51 24.93 1.47
N THR A 122 -3.06 23.74 1.19
CA THR A 122 -4.45 23.62 0.72
C THR A 122 -5.47 23.94 1.80
N PHE A 123 -5.21 23.58 3.06
CA PHE A 123 -6.05 23.99 4.18
C PHE A 123 -6.02 25.50 4.39
N TRP A 124 -4.85 26.14 4.18
CA TRP A 124 -4.76 27.60 4.28
C TRP A 124 -5.51 28.29 3.15
N ILE A 125 -5.43 27.78 1.91
CA ILE A 125 -6.19 28.32 0.76
C ILE A 125 -7.70 28.29 1.06
N MET A 126 -8.20 27.18 1.62
CA MET A 126 -9.58 27.08 2.08
C MET A 126 -9.86 28.10 3.19
N SER A 127 -9.04 28.11 4.24
CA SER A 127 -9.22 28.97 5.42
C SER A 127 -9.19 30.46 5.08
N ASP A 128 -8.34 30.89 4.15
CA ASP A 128 -8.27 32.28 3.72
C ASP A 128 -9.54 32.76 3.02
N ARG A 129 -10.23 31.84 2.33
CA ARG A 129 -11.48 32.13 1.65
C ARG A 129 -12.68 32.03 2.56
N LEU A 130 -12.73 31.01 3.41
CA LEU A 130 -13.91 30.71 4.24
C LEU A 130 -13.97 31.56 5.50
N PHE A 131 -12.82 31.89 6.09
CA PHE A 131 -12.77 32.54 7.39
C PHE A 131 -12.30 34.00 7.34
N LYS A 132 -12.99 34.86 8.08
CA LYS A 132 -12.66 36.26 8.44
C LYS A 132 -11.73 36.30 9.66
N LEU A 133 -10.67 35.51 9.61
CA LEU A 133 -9.67 35.42 10.66
C LEU A 133 -8.36 36.13 10.27
N PRO A 134 -7.56 36.58 11.26
CA PRO A 134 -6.18 36.98 11.05
C PRO A 134 -5.36 35.87 10.39
N GLN A 135 -4.35 36.24 9.59
CA GLN A 135 -3.54 35.28 8.84
C GLN A 135 -2.83 34.27 9.76
N ILE A 136 -2.37 34.71 10.95
CA ILE A 136 -1.71 33.82 11.92
C ILE A 136 -2.65 32.71 12.38
N ALA A 137 -3.92 33.01 12.68
CA ALA A 137 -4.90 31.99 13.07
C ALA A 137 -5.17 30.99 11.94
N LYS A 138 -5.24 31.47 10.68
CA LYS A 138 -5.37 30.61 9.51
C LYS A 138 -4.17 29.67 9.35
N ILE A 139 -2.95 30.19 9.54
CA ILE A 139 -1.72 29.39 9.52
C ILE A 139 -1.77 28.32 10.62
N MET A 140 -2.19 28.67 11.84
CA MET A 140 -2.29 27.71 12.95
C MET A 140 -3.27 26.57 12.64
N LEU A 141 -4.47 26.88 12.15
CA LEU A 141 -5.44 25.84 11.74
C LEU A 141 -4.86 24.93 10.63
N SER A 142 -4.15 25.51 9.67
CA SER A 142 -3.49 24.77 8.60
C SER A 142 -2.38 23.85 9.09
N VAL A 143 -1.52 24.34 9.99
CA VAL A 143 -0.45 23.54 10.60
C VAL A 143 -1.05 22.40 11.42
N SER A 144 -2.12 22.66 12.17
CA SER A 144 -2.83 21.63 12.94
C SER A 144 -3.47 20.55 12.06
N PHE A 145 -3.94 20.88 10.86
CA PHE A 145 -4.45 19.86 9.93
C PHE A 145 -3.30 19.07 9.30
N ALA A 146 -2.25 19.77 8.87
CA ALA A 146 -1.06 19.14 8.29
C ALA A 146 -0.37 18.19 9.27
N LEU A 147 -0.40 18.48 10.57
CA LEU A 147 0.22 17.70 11.64
C LEU A 147 -0.82 17.00 12.54
N CYS A 148 -2.02 16.72 12.01
CA CYS A 148 -3.02 15.96 12.73
C CYS A 148 -2.54 14.51 12.96
N GLY A 149 -3.07 13.85 14.00
CA GLY A 149 -2.64 12.52 14.41
C GLY A 149 -2.58 11.51 13.25
N PHE A 150 -3.60 11.51 12.39
CA PHE A 150 -3.64 10.66 11.20
C PHE A 150 -2.46 10.90 10.26
N SER A 151 -2.17 12.15 9.89
CA SER A 151 -1.12 12.47 8.92
C SER A 151 0.27 11.95 9.35
N ILE A 152 0.54 11.96 10.65
CA ILE A 152 1.81 11.54 11.23
C ILE A 152 1.84 10.03 11.45
N ALA A 153 0.80 9.47 12.07
CA ALA A 153 0.71 8.04 12.37
C ALA A 153 0.71 7.16 11.10
N TYR A 154 0.17 7.67 10.00
CA TYR A 154 0.04 6.97 8.72
C TYR A 154 1.13 7.42 7.73
N SER A 155 2.11 8.22 8.15
CA SER A 155 3.21 8.66 7.30
C SER A 155 4.01 7.52 6.64
N PRO A 156 4.18 6.31 7.23
CA PRO A 156 4.75 5.17 6.52
C PRO A 156 3.96 4.76 5.26
N GLN A 157 2.66 5.05 5.23
CA GLN A 157 1.74 4.76 4.14
C GLN A 157 1.39 6.05 3.37
N GLN A 158 2.42 6.70 2.83
CA GLN A 158 2.35 8.05 2.25
C GLN A 158 1.29 8.24 1.15
N MET A 159 0.82 7.18 0.47
CA MET A 159 -0.21 7.24 -0.58
C MET A 159 -1.56 7.75 -0.06
N TRP A 160 -1.86 7.56 1.23
CA TRP A 160 -3.12 8.03 1.81
C TRP A 160 -3.12 9.54 2.08
N LEU A 161 -1.95 10.15 2.24
CA LEU A 161 -1.82 11.60 2.48
C LEU A 161 -2.32 12.45 1.30
N ASP A 162 -2.36 11.88 0.09
CA ASP A 162 -2.94 12.55 -1.09
C ASP A 162 -4.40 12.95 -0.84
N GLY A 163 -5.17 12.12 -0.12
CA GLY A 163 -6.55 12.44 0.26
C GLY A 163 -6.67 13.70 1.12
N LEU A 164 -5.71 13.94 2.02
CA LEU A 164 -5.68 15.11 2.90
C LEU A 164 -5.34 16.39 2.13
N ILE A 165 -4.52 16.31 1.08
CA ILE A 165 -4.19 17.46 0.23
C ILE A 165 -5.45 17.97 -0.48
N TYR A 166 -6.26 17.06 -1.03
CA TYR A 166 -7.43 17.45 -1.83
C TYR A 166 -8.67 17.78 -1.01
N LEU A 167 -8.84 17.21 0.20
CA LEU A 167 -10.04 17.42 1.02
C LEU A 167 -10.36 18.92 1.24
N PRO A 168 -9.42 19.79 1.65
CA PRO A 168 -9.70 21.22 1.78
C PRO A 168 -10.13 21.88 0.47
N LEU A 169 -9.57 21.45 -0.67
CA LEU A 169 -9.92 21.99 -1.99
C LEU A 169 -11.30 21.52 -2.45
N VAL A 170 -11.69 20.27 -2.13
CA VAL A 170 -13.05 19.75 -2.36
C VAL A 170 -14.06 20.57 -1.56
N ILE A 171 -13.80 20.79 -0.27
CA ILE A 171 -14.70 21.59 0.58
C ILE A 171 -14.76 23.05 0.11
N LEU A 172 -13.62 23.65 -0.24
CA LEU A 172 -13.61 24.98 -0.86
C LEU A 172 -14.39 25.02 -2.19
N GLY A 173 -14.26 23.99 -3.01
CA GLY A 173 -15.02 23.82 -4.26
C GLY A 173 -16.52 23.75 -4.03
N ILE A 174 -16.95 23.07 -2.96
CA ILE A 174 -18.35 23.03 -2.52
C ILE A 174 -18.84 24.43 -2.12
N HIS A 175 -18.04 25.22 -1.40
CA HIS A 175 -18.35 26.63 -1.11
C HIS A 175 -18.48 27.46 -2.38
N TYR A 176 -17.50 27.41 -3.27
CA TYR A 176 -17.57 28.10 -4.55
C TYR A 176 -18.77 27.71 -5.42
N LEU A 177 -19.16 26.44 -5.42
CA LEU A 177 -20.30 25.99 -6.20
C LEU A 177 -21.64 26.43 -5.59
N MET A 178 -21.80 26.21 -4.28
CA MET A 178 -23.07 26.48 -3.59
C MET A 178 -23.32 27.97 -3.38
N ASP A 179 -22.28 28.76 -3.11
CA ASP A 179 -22.39 30.20 -2.87
C ASP A 179 -22.24 31.04 -4.15
N GLU A 180 -21.31 30.66 -5.04
CA GLU A 180 -20.90 31.50 -6.17
C GLU A 180 -21.14 30.85 -7.54
N ARG A 181 -21.77 29.67 -7.59
CA ARG A 181 -22.02 28.91 -8.85
C ARG A 181 -20.74 28.61 -9.65
N LYS A 182 -19.59 28.50 -8.98
CA LYS A 182 -18.30 28.18 -9.59
C LYS A 182 -17.95 26.70 -9.36
N SER A 183 -18.09 25.88 -10.40
CA SER A 183 -17.88 24.41 -10.33
C SER A 183 -16.44 23.95 -10.59
N ALA A 184 -15.61 24.77 -11.24
CA ALA A 184 -14.27 24.37 -11.72
C ALA A 184 -13.35 23.79 -10.63
N LEU A 185 -13.27 24.44 -9.46
CA LEU A 185 -12.42 23.94 -8.38
C LEU A 185 -12.88 22.58 -7.87
N LEU A 186 -14.20 22.40 -7.71
CA LEU A 186 -14.75 21.13 -7.25
C LEU A 186 -14.47 20.01 -8.26
N PHE A 187 -14.71 20.27 -9.55
CA PHE A 187 -14.44 19.30 -10.62
C PHE A 187 -12.98 18.87 -10.63
N ILE A 188 -12.03 19.83 -10.63
CA ILE A 188 -10.59 19.53 -10.68
C ILE A 188 -10.15 18.82 -9.40
N SER A 189 -10.64 19.23 -8.23
CA SER A 189 -10.26 18.62 -6.96
C SER A 189 -10.73 17.17 -6.87
N TYR A 190 -11.97 16.88 -7.29
CA TYR A 190 -12.43 15.49 -7.37
C TYR A 190 -11.66 14.69 -8.41
N LEU A 191 -11.46 15.22 -9.62
CA LEU A 191 -10.71 14.54 -10.66
C LEU A 191 -9.33 14.13 -10.16
N LEU A 192 -8.55 15.06 -9.61
CA LEU A 192 -7.21 14.76 -9.11
C LEU A 192 -7.23 13.80 -7.92
N LEU A 193 -8.19 13.93 -7.00
CA LEU A 193 -8.37 13.01 -5.88
C LEU A 193 -8.62 11.58 -6.35
N PHE A 194 -9.56 11.38 -7.27
CA PHE A 194 -9.91 10.07 -7.81
C PHE A 194 -8.80 9.45 -8.65
N LEU A 195 -8.04 10.26 -9.40
CA LEU A 195 -6.88 9.79 -10.15
C LEU A 195 -5.71 9.40 -9.22
N SER A 196 -5.53 10.14 -8.13
CA SER A 196 -4.41 9.93 -7.19
C SER A 196 -4.59 8.67 -6.34
N ASN A 197 -5.78 8.47 -5.77
CA ASN A 197 -6.06 7.31 -4.93
C ASN A 197 -7.57 7.07 -4.81
N PHE A 198 -8.10 6.04 -5.47
CA PHE A 198 -9.54 5.74 -5.47
C PHE A 198 -10.08 5.39 -4.06
N TYR A 199 -9.24 4.84 -3.20
CA TYR A 199 -9.61 4.41 -1.86
C TYR A 199 -9.86 5.61 -0.94
N MET A 200 -8.95 6.58 -0.91
CA MET A 200 -9.15 7.86 -0.20
C MET A 200 -10.26 8.69 -0.85
N ALA A 201 -10.39 8.64 -2.18
CA ALA A 201 -11.44 9.34 -2.91
C ALA A 201 -12.84 8.88 -2.52
N PHE A 202 -13.04 7.58 -2.26
CA PHE A 202 -14.31 7.06 -1.75
C PHE A 202 -14.68 7.70 -0.39
N MET A 203 -13.77 7.69 0.58
CA MET A 203 -14.02 8.27 1.91
C MET A 203 -14.31 9.78 1.84
N VAL A 204 -13.47 10.53 1.11
CA VAL A 204 -13.68 11.98 0.92
C VAL A 204 -14.96 12.25 0.13
N GLY A 205 -15.31 11.43 -0.86
CA GLY A 205 -16.53 11.53 -1.64
C GLY A 205 -17.79 11.40 -0.78
N VAL A 206 -17.85 10.37 0.08
CA VAL A 206 -18.95 10.18 1.03
C VAL A 206 -19.03 11.36 2.02
N PHE A 207 -17.91 11.73 2.65
CA PHE A 207 -17.87 12.83 3.62
C PHE A 207 -18.31 14.16 3.00
N SER A 208 -17.79 14.49 1.83
CA SER A 208 -18.12 15.74 1.13
C SER A 208 -19.58 15.79 0.68
N PHE A 209 -20.19 14.65 0.31
CA PHE A 209 -21.63 14.55 0.09
C PHE A 209 -22.44 14.84 1.36
N LEU A 210 -22.08 14.21 2.49
CA LEU A 210 -22.72 14.48 3.78
C LEU A 210 -22.54 15.94 4.21
N TYR A 211 -21.39 16.54 3.92
CA TYR A 211 -21.11 17.95 4.18
C TYR A 211 -21.99 18.88 3.35
N VAL A 212 -22.22 18.59 2.06
CA VAL A 212 -23.18 19.34 1.22
C VAL A 212 -24.57 19.28 1.82
N PHE A 213 -24.98 18.09 2.30
CA PHE A 213 -26.28 17.94 2.96
C PHE A 213 -26.37 18.77 4.24
N CYS A 214 -25.31 18.79 5.07
CA CYS A 214 -25.24 19.65 6.25
C CYS A 214 -25.43 21.12 5.88
N ARG A 215 -24.70 21.63 4.87
CA ARG A 215 -24.85 23.02 4.40
C ARG A 215 -26.25 23.30 3.84
N PHE A 216 -26.82 22.38 3.09
CA PHE A 216 -28.19 22.50 2.62
C PHE A 216 -29.16 22.62 3.80
N LEU A 217 -29.03 21.77 4.82
CA LEU A 217 -29.89 21.81 5.99
C LEU A 217 -29.73 23.10 6.81
N THR A 218 -28.55 23.73 6.86
CA THR A 218 -28.38 25.01 7.55
C THR A 218 -29.23 26.11 6.91
N GLU A 219 -29.24 26.21 5.57
CA GLU A 219 -30.03 27.21 4.82
C GLU A 219 -30.74 26.60 3.58
N PRO A 220 -31.85 25.86 3.74
CA PRO A 220 -32.46 25.10 2.64
C PRO A 220 -32.93 25.97 1.48
N LYS A 221 -33.54 27.13 1.79
CA LYS A 221 -34.06 28.06 0.77
C LYS A 221 -32.94 28.57 -0.16
N ARG A 222 -31.75 28.82 0.40
CA ARG A 222 -30.58 29.31 -0.34
C ARG A 222 -29.94 28.20 -1.18
N PHE A 223 -29.75 27.03 -0.58
CA PHE A 223 -28.90 26.00 -1.16
C PHE A 223 -29.65 24.93 -1.97
N LYS A 224 -30.99 24.85 -1.93
CA LYS A 224 -31.76 23.86 -2.72
C LYS A 224 -31.35 23.82 -4.20
N ALA A 225 -31.21 24.99 -4.82
CA ALA A 225 -30.83 25.11 -6.24
C ALA A 225 -29.36 24.75 -6.53
N SER A 226 -28.53 24.48 -5.52
CA SER A 226 -27.13 24.07 -5.67
C SER A 226 -26.90 22.56 -5.63
N LEU A 227 -27.89 21.78 -5.18
CA LEU A 227 -27.79 20.31 -5.10
C LEU A 227 -27.61 19.68 -6.49
N VAL A 228 -28.40 20.09 -7.48
CA VAL A 228 -28.27 19.59 -8.86
C VAL A 228 -26.92 19.98 -9.47
N PRO A 229 -26.45 21.24 -9.40
CA PRO A 229 -25.10 21.59 -9.82
C PRO A 229 -23.99 20.78 -9.16
N TYR A 230 -24.10 20.51 -7.85
CA TYR A 230 -23.16 19.65 -7.14
C TYR A 230 -23.16 18.24 -7.72
N LEU A 231 -24.32 17.60 -7.86
CA LEU A 231 -24.42 16.26 -8.42
C LEU A 231 -23.85 16.18 -9.85
N ILE A 232 -24.20 17.12 -10.73
CA ILE A 232 -23.66 17.17 -12.10
C ILE A 232 -22.13 17.32 -12.07
N THR A 233 -21.61 18.24 -11.26
CA THR A 233 -20.16 18.48 -11.16
C THR A 233 -19.42 17.24 -10.65
N SER A 234 -19.92 16.61 -9.60
CA SER A 234 -19.33 15.41 -9.00
C SER A 234 -19.41 14.21 -9.94
N LEU A 235 -20.54 14.00 -10.63
CA LEU A 235 -20.71 12.92 -11.60
C LEU A 235 -19.82 13.10 -12.83
N LEU A 236 -19.66 14.33 -13.33
CA LEU A 236 -18.75 14.59 -14.44
C LEU A 236 -17.28 14.41 -14.02
N ALA A 237 -16.90 14.79 -12.80
CA ALA A 237 -15.54 14.55 -12.29
C ALA A 237 -15.27 13.06 -12.09
N GLY A 238 -16.22 12.32 -11.50
CA GLY A 238 -16.16 10.87 -11.35
C GLY A 238 -16.12 10.14 -12.69
N GLY A 239 -16.98 10.54 -13.62
CA GLY A 239 -17.01 10.04 -15.00
C GLY A 239 -15.69 10.30 -15.73
N THR A 240 -15.11 11.50 -15.55
CA THR A 240 -13.78 11.80 -16.11
C THR A 240 -12.72 10.86 -15.54
N SER A 241 -12.78 10.58 -14.24
CA SER A 241 -11.82 9.72 -13.54
C SER A 241 -11.96 8.23 -13.89
N MET A 242 -12.98 7.83 -14.67
CA MET A 242 -13.18 6.43 -15.09
C MET A 242 -12.06 5.88 -15.97
N VAL A 243 -11.21 6.73 -16.56
CA VAL A 243 -9.97 6.28 -17.23
C VAL A 243 -9.07 5.44 -16.30
N THR A 244 -9.11 5.71 -15.00
CA THR A 244 -8.35 4.98 -13.98
C THR A 244 -9.24 4.07 -13.14
N ILE A 245 -10.39 4.57 -12.69
CA ILE A 245 -11.26 3.83 -11.78
C ILE A 245 -11.86 2.59 -12.45
N LEU A 246 -12.34 2.70 -13.70
CA LEU A 246 -13.04 1.59 -14.35
C LEU A 246 -12.10 0.38 -14.56
N PRO A 247 -10.88 0.54 -15.12
CA PRO A 247 -9.92 -0.56 -15.17
C PRO A 247 -9.60 -1.18 -13.82
N THR A 248 -9.43 -0.34 -12.79
CA THR A 248 -9.10 -0.80 -11.44
C THR A 248 -10.23 -1.63 -10.83
N LEU A 249 -11.49 -1.18 -10.97
CA LEU A 249 -12.66 -1.93 -10.48
C LEU A 249 -12.82 -3.27 -11.21
N LEU A 250 -12.61 -3.30 -12.53
CA LEU A 250 -12.68 -4.54 -13.31
C LEU A 250 -11.56 -5.50 -12.93
N ASP A 251 -10.33 -5.00 -12.74
CA ASP A 251 -9.18 -5.78 -12.29
C ASP A 251 -9.43 -6.45 -10.93
N LEU A 252 -9.86 -5.70 -9.92
CA LEU A 252 -10.21 -6.21 -8.59
C LEU A 252 -11.33 -7.26 -8.66
N LYS A 253 -12.38 -6.99 -9.44
CA LYS A 253 -13.49 -7.92 -9.64
C LYS A 253 -13.04 -9.21 -10.33
N ASN A 254 -12.22 -9.09 -11.38
CA ASN A 254 -11.73 -10.23 -12.15
C ASN A 254 -10.81 -11.13 -11.32
N ASN A 255 -10.05 -10.55 -10.39
CA ASN A 255 -9.21 -11.29 -9.45
C ASN A 255 -9.99 -11.84 -8.24
N GLY A 256 -11.31 -11.61 -8.16
CA GLY A 256 -12.17 -12.26 -7.17
C GLY A 256 -12.03 -11.71 -5.75
N GLU A 257 -11.66 -10.44 -5.60
CA GLU A 257 -11.67 -9.75 -4.31
C GLU A 257 -13.08 -9.81 -3.69
N ARG A 258 -13.15 -10.19 -2.40
CA ARG A 258 -14.41 -10.44 -1.69
C ARG A 258 -14.61 -9.40 -0.60
N LEU A 259 -15.87 -9.08 -0.33
CA LEU A 259 -16.23 -8.25 0.80
C LEU A 259 -16.05 -9.03 2.11
N THR A 260 -15.71 -8.32 3.18
CA THR A 260 -15.57 -8.90 4.51
C THR A 260 -16.94 -9.20 5.11
N PRO A 261 -17.19 -10.43 5.59
CA PRO A 261 -18.40 -10.76 6.33
C PRO A 261 -18.45 -10.07 7.69
N ILE A 262 -19.64 -9.63 8.10
CA ILE A 262 -19.86 -8.96 9.38
C ILE A 262 -20.19 -9.99 10.45
N TYR A 263 -19.28 -10.17 11.42
CA TYR A 263 -19.44 -11.14 12.52
C TYR A 263 -19.91 -10.51 13.85
N SER A 264 -19.77 -9.21 14.02
CA SER A 264 -20.23 -8.48 15.21
C SER A 264 -20.79 -7.12 14.83
N PHE A 265 -21.74 -6.62 15.62
CA PHE A 265 -22.29 -5.28 15.42
C PHE A 265 -21.34 -4.19 15.95
N LEU A 266 -20.71 -4.44 17.09
CA LEU A 266 -19.69 -3.56 17.66
C LEU A 266 -18.32 -3.88 17.08
N THR A 267 -17.53 -2.82 16.88
CA THR A 267 -16.14 -2.91 16.45
C THR A 267 -15.30 -3.51 17.58
N ARG A 268 -14.60 -4.60 17.29
CA ARG A 268 -13.83 -5.32 18.33
C ARG A 268 -12.67 -4.48 18.83
N GLY A 269 -12.44 -4.55 20.14
CA GLY A 269 -11.30 -3.90 20.77
C GLY A 269 -11.44 -2.39 20.88
N MET A 270 -12.65 -1.82 20.81
CA MET A 270 -12.96 -0.41 21.10
C MET A 270 -13.53 -0.21 22.51
N ASP A 271 -13.25 0.96 23.11
CA ASP A 271 -13.71 1.37 24.44
C ASP A 271 -14.19 2.83 24.43
N ILE A 272 -15.07 3.17 25.36
CA ILE A 272 -15.74 4.48 25.42
C ILE A 272 -14.76 5.65 25.61
N TRP A 273 -13.59 5.40 26.22
CA TRP A 273 -12.59 6.45 26.43
C TRP A 273 -11.66 6.70 25.24
N ASP A 274 -11.72 5.89 24.18
CA ASP A 274 -10.79 5.99 23.03
C ASP A 274 -10.83 7.35 22.35
N ILE A 275 -12.04 7.84 22.04
CA ILE A 275 -12.19 9.13 21.35
C ILE A 275 -11.66 10.28 22.24
N PRO A 276 -12.10 10.45 23.50
CA PRO A 276 -11.51 11.45 24.40
C PRO A 276 -10.00 11.33 24.58
N ALA A 277 -9.47 10.12 24.80
CA ALA A 277 -8.05 9.84 24.99
C ALA A 277 -7.21 10.26 23.77
N LYS A 278 -7.73 10.03 22.56
CA LYS A 278 -7.05 10.36 21.30
C LYS A 278 -7.08 11.85 20.94
N THR A 279 -7.71 12.69 21.79
CA THR A 279 -7.60 14.16 21.70
C THR A 279 -6.46 14.75 22.53
N MET A 280 -5.72 13.95 23.30
CA MET A 280 -4.56 14.40 24.08
C MET A 280 -3.31 14.56 23.20
N VAL A 281 -2.40 15.46 23.62
CA VAL A 281 -1.14 15.76 22.93
C VAL A 281 -0.25 14.53 22.93
N GLY A 282 0.20 14.06 21.76
CA GLY A 282 1.18 12.97 21.66
C GLY A 282 0.61 11.57 21.90
N SER A 283 -0.72 11.42 21.85
CA SER A 283 -1.43 10.16 22.08
C SER A 283 -1.18 9.12 20.96
N TYR A 284 -0.32 8.14 21.24
CA TYR A 284 -0.01 7.02 20.32
C TYR A 284 -0.11 5.68 21.05
N ASP A 285 -1.04 4.82 20.65
CA ASP A 285 -1.21 3.48 21.21
C ASP A 285 -0.44 2.43 20.38
N THR A 286 -0.84 2.26 19.12
CA THR A 286 -0.30 1.30 18.16
C THR A 286 -0.88 1.66 16.80
N SER A 287 -0.16 1.33 15.72
CA SER A 287 -0.71 1.33 14.35
C SER A 287 -1.02 -0.07 13.83
N LYS A 288 -0.84 -1.10 14.66
CA LYS A 288 -1.24 -2.49 14.42
C LYS A 288 -2.70 -2.72 14.85
N TYR A 289 -3.04 -3.95 15.22
CA TYR A 289 -4.37 -4.32 15.69
C TYR A 289 -4.69 -3.73 17.06
N GLY A 290 -5.97 -3.41 17.30
CA GLY A 290 -6.44 -2.82 18.56
C GLY A 290 -6.24 -1.31 18.67
N SER A 291 -5.67 -0.68 17.64
CA SER A 291 -5.49 0.78 17.55
C SER A 291 -6.81 1.53 17.60
N ALA A 292 -6.90 2.57 18.44
CA ALA A 292 -7.94 3.58 18.43
C ALA A 292 -7.66 4.66 17.35
N PRO A 293 -8.68 5.34 16.81
CA PRO A 293 -8.51 6.24 15.67
C PRO A 293 -7.63 7.45 15.99
N PHE A 294 -6.70 7.79 15.10
CA PHE A 294 -5.79 8.92 15.26
C PHE A 294 -6.47 10.25 14.90
N ILE A 295 -7.13 10.85 15.88
CA ILE A 295 -7.99 12.04 15.71
C ILE A 295 -7.47 13.33 16.34
N TYR A 296 -6.21 13.37 16.80
CA TYR A 296 -5.65 14.61 17.34
C TYR A 296 -5.54 15.69 16.24
N PHE A 297 -6.01 16.91 16.50
CA PHE A 297 -5.90 18.04 15.57
C PHE A 297 -5.52 19.36 16.26
N GLY A 298 -4.77 19.25 17.37
CA GLY A 298 -4.30 20.39 18.15
C GLY A 298 -5.26 20.82 19.25
N MET A 299 -4.71 21.19 20.41
CA MET A 299 -5.49 21.63 21.58
C MET A 299 -6.25 22.92 21.30
N LEU A 300 -5.67 23.87 20.55
CA LEU A 300 -6.40 25.06 20.11
C LEU A 300 -7.56 24.72 19.18
N GLY A 301 -7.33 23.81 18.24
CA GLY A 301 -8.38 23.31 17.35
C GLY A 301 -9.53 22.73 18.16
N LEU A 302 -9.23 21.88 19.13
CA LEU A 302 -10.23 21.26 20.01
C LEU A 302 -10.99 22.30 20.85
N ILE A 303 -10.29 23.24 21.49
CA ILE A 303 -10.90 24.29 22.32
C ILE A 303 -11.89 25.12 21.50
N PHE A 304 -11.50 25.58 20.30
CA PHE A 304 -12.38 26.39 19.47
C PHE A 304 -13.48 25.58 18.78
N CYS A 305 -13.25 24.29 18.50
CA CYS A 305 -14.30 23.36 18.07
C CYS A 305 -15.36 23.20 19.16
N LEU A 306 -14.98 23.01 20.42
CA LEU A 306 -15.93 22.93 21.53
C LEU A 306 -16.62 24.27 21.78
N PHE A 307 -15.89 25.38 21.63
CA PHE A 307 -16.46 26.72 21.71
C PHE A 307 -17.60 26.93 20.70
N TYR A 308 -17.48 26.39 19.48
CA TYR A 308 -18.55 26.42 18.48
C TYR A 308 -19.87 25.84 19.03
N PHE A 309 -19.82 24.74 19.77
CA PHE A 309 -21.01 24.10 20.34
C PHE A 309 -21.58 24.82 21.56
N ILE A 310 -20.75 25.49 22.37
CA ILE A 310 -21.24 26.20 23.57
C ILE A 310 -21.60 27.67 23.31
N SER A 311 -21.09 28.28 22.22
CA SER A 311 -21.31 29.69 21.92
C SER A 311 -22.78 29.99 21.63
N ARG A 312 -23.36 30.96 22.34
CA ARG A 312 -24.77 31.38 22.11
C ARG A 312 -24.97 32.15 20.80
N LYS A 313 -23.87 32.62 20.18
CA LYS A 313 -23.88 33.36 18.91
C LYS A 313 -24.14 32.45 17.70
N ILE A 314 -24.02 31.14 17.88
CA ILE A 314 -24.22 30.14 16.83
C ILE A 314 -25.56 29.46 17.06
N ALA A 315 -26.39 29.43 16.02
CA ALA A 315 -27.73 28.84 16.10
C ALA A 315 -27.68 27.36 16.47
N LEU A 316 -28.56 26.93 17.40
CA LEU A 316 -28.65 25.54 17.84
C LEU A 316 -28.84 24.58 16.67
N LYS A 317 -29.64 24.96 15.67
CA LYS A 317 -29.82 24.21 14.43
C LYS A 317 -28.48 23.83 13.76
N ASN A 318 -27.57 24.79 13.61
CA ASN A 318 -26.27 24.55 12.96
C ASN A 318 -25.39 23.63 13.83
N LYS A 319 -25.50 23.76 15.16
CA LYS A 319 -24.81 22.85 16.09
C LYS A 319 -25.32 21.43 15.98
N LEU A 320 -26.63 21.22 15.94
CA LEU A 320 -27.22 19.89 15.79
C LEU A 320 -26.86 19.24 14.45
N ILE A 321 -26.85 20.02 13.36
CA ILE A 321 -26.49 19.53 12.02
C ILE A 321 -25.03 19.08 11.94
N TYR A 322 -24.07 19.91 12.36
CA TYR A 322 -22.66 19.49 12.32
C TYR A 322 -22.30 18.52 13.45
N GLY A 323 -23.02 18.58 14.57
CA GLY A 323 -22.94 17.60 15.65
C GLY A 323 -23.39 16.20 15.22
N SER A 324 -24.43 16.09 14.39
CA SER A 324 -24.86 14.78 13.86
C SER A 324 -23.83 14.18 12.92
N LEU A 325 -23.12 15.00 12.13
CA LEU A 325 -22.00 14.53 11.31
C LEU A 325 -20.84 14.02 12.19
N PHE A 326 -20.52 14.70 13.29
CA PHE A 326 -19.56 14.18 14.29
C PHE A 326 -20.02 12.86 14.90
N LEU A 327 -21.28 12.77 15.33
CA LEU A 327 -21.86 11.54 15.89
C LEU A 327 -21.81 10.40 14.88
N LEU A 328 -22.02 10.66 13.58
CA LEU A 328 -21.89 9.64 12.54
C LEU A 328 -20.44 9.14 12.44
N LEU A 329 -19.45 10.02 12.45
CA LEU A 329 -18.04 9.64 12.42
C LEU A 329 -17.64 8.86 13.68
N ILE A 330 -18.10 9.28 14.86
CA ILE A 330 -17.86 8.58 16.13
C ILE A 330 -18.54 7.21 16.12
N ALA A 331 -19.82 7.14 15.72
CA ALA A 331 -20.56 5.88 15.59
C ALA A 331 -19.86 4.93 14.62
N SER A 332 -19.24 5.45 13.56
CA SER A 332 -18.46 4.65 12.60
C SER A 332 -17.21 4.00 13.18
N VAL A 333 -16.70 4.48 14.31
CA VAL A 333 -15.58 3.85 15.03
C VAL A 333 -16.08 2.68 15.89
N TYR A 334 -17.28 2.79 16.46
CA TYR A 334 -17.83 1.80 17.39
C TYR A 334 -18.73 0.76 16.71
N ILE A 335 -19.34 1.08 15.57
CA ILE A 335 -20.27 0.21 14.83
C ILE A 335 -19.55 -0.41 13.64
N GLU A 336 -19.32 -1.72 13.69
CA GLU A 336 -18.52 -2.48 12.72
C GLU A 336 -19.06 -2.38 11.28
N PRO A 337 -20.38 -2.51 11.00
CA PRO A 337 -20.90 -2.27 9.65
C PRO A 337 -20.55 -0.89 9.08
N MET A 338 -20.57 0.16 9.93
CA MET A 338 -20.25 1.52 9.52
C MET A 338 -18.73 1.67 9.32
N ASN A 339 -17.92 1.08 10.19
CA ASN A 339 -16.47 1.01 10.04
C ASN A 339 -16.09 0.36 8.70
N LEU A 340 -16.63 -0.83 8.41
CA LEU A 340 -16.38 -1.55 7.16
C LEU A 340 -16.87 -0.77 5.95
N PHE A 341 -18.00 -0.07 6.04
CA PHE A 341 -18.50 0.78 4.95
C PHE A 341 -17.46 1.82 4.52
N TRP A 342 -16.81 2.51 5.46
CA TRP A 342 -15.74 3.47 5.13
C TRP A 342 -14.54 2.83 4.42
N HIS A 343 -14.31 1.54 4.63
CA HIS A 343 -13.24 0.78 4.00
C HIS A 343 -13.72 0.01 2.76
N GLY A 344 -14.88 0.36 2.18
CA GLY A 344 -15.42 -0.29 0.98
C GLY A 344 -15.92 -1.71 1.22
N MET A 345 -16.38 -2.00 2.43
CA MET A 345 -16.76 -3.33 2.92
C MET A 345 -15.58 -4.33 2.95
N HIS A 346 -14.35 -3.83 3.08
CA HIS A 346 -13.16 -4.65 3.26
C HIS A 346 -12.45 -4.29 4.57
N SER A 347 -12.23 -5.26 5.44
CA SER A 347 -11.53 -5.02 6.70
C SER A 347 -10.08 -4.60 6.42
N PRO A 348 -9.59 -3.51 7.05
CA PRO A 348 -8.21 -3.12 6.94
C PRO A 348 -7.29 -4.07 7.71
N TYR A 349 -6.15 -4.43 7.10
CA TYR A 349 -5.05 -5.09 7.80
C TYR A 349 -4.14 -4.01 8.40
N MET A 350 -4.17 -3.87 9.74
CA MET A 350 -3.48 -2.79 10.47
C MET A 350 -3.84 -1.38 9.95
N PHE A 351 -3.28 -0.33 10.57
CA PHE A 351 -3.60 1.06 10.23
C PHE A 351 -5.12 1.28 10.13
N LEU A 352 -5.83 0.99 11.23
CA LEU A 352 -7.30 0.92 11.30
C LEU A 352 -7.96 2.30 11.10
N PHE A 353 -9.28 2.39 10.97
CA PHE A 353 -9.99 3.69 10.96
C PHE A 353 -9.41 4.74 9.99
N ARG A 354 -9.17 4.35 8.73
CA ARG A 354 -8.49 5.19 7.73
C ARG A 354 -9.26 6.47 7.35
N PHE A 355 -10.51 6.57 7.79
CA PHE A 355 -11.38 7.74 7.65
C PHE A 355 -11.23 8.79 8.78
N SER A 356 -10.42 8.53 9.81
CA SER A 356 -10.31 9.38 11.02
C SER A 356 -9.79 10.80 10.76
N PHE A 357 -9.04 11.04 9.67
CA PHE A 357 -8.66 12.40 9.25
C PHE A 357 -9.88 13.30 8.94
N LEU A 358 -11.02 12.72 8.56
CA LEU A 358 -12.27 13.47 8.34
C LEU A 358 -12.81 14.09 9.63
N PHE A 359 -12.64 13.39 10.76
CA PHE A 359 -12.98 13.91 12.09
C PHE A 359 -12.11 15.11 12.43
N SER A 360 -10.79 14.98 12.23
CA SER A 360 -9.82 16.04 12.45
C SER A 360 -10.10 17.27 11.58
N PHE A 361 -10.42 17.04 10.29
CA PHE A 361 -10.79 18.09 9.36
C PHE A 361 -12.06 18.82 9.80
N LEU A 362 -13.13 18.09 10.15
CA LEU A 362 -14.39 18.67 10.61
C LEU A 362 -14.20 19.49 11.88
N GLY A 363 -13.38 18.99 12.82
CA GLY A 363 -13.01 19.71 14.04
C GLY A 363 -12.36 21.06 13.75
N LEU A 364 -11.36 21.09 12.87
CA LEU A 364 -10.69 22.33 12.48
C LEU A 364 -11.58 23.28 11.66
N LEU A 365 -12.49 22.74 10.84
CA LEU A 365 -13.47 23.54 10.12
C LEU A 365 -14.41 24.27 11.10
N LEU A 366 -14.95 23.55 12.09
CA LEU A 366 -15.80 24.16 13.13
C LEU A 366 -15.00 25.04 14.09
N ALA A 367 -13.73 24.72 14.36
CA ALA A 367 -12.84 25.60 15.10
C ALA A 367 -12.68 26.96 14.41
N GLY A 368 -12.52 26.98 13.08
CA GLY A 368 -12.49 28.20 12.29
C GLY A 368 -13.77 29.04 12.44
N PHE A 369 -14.94 28.42 12.29
CA PHE A 369 -16.23 29.12 12.49
C PHE A 369 -16.46 29.54 13.94
N GLY A 370 -16.03 28.74 14.92
CA GLY A 370 -16.11 29.06 16.33
C GLY A 370 -15.24 30.26 16.68
N LEU A 371 -14.01 30.28 16.17
CA LEU A 371 -13.03 31.34 16.41
C LEU A 371 -13.50 32.71 15.88
N GLU A 372 -14.22 32.75 14.75
CA GLU A 372 -14.80 34.00 14.23
C GLU A 372 -15.81 34.65 15.19
N GLN A 373 -16.45 33.85 16.05
CA GLN A 373 -17.48 34.33 16.97
C GLN A 373 -16.92 34.77 18.32
N VAL A 374 -15.64 34.52 18.60
CA VAL A 374 -15.01 34.82 19.89
C VAL A 374 -14.93 36.34 20.09
N THR A 375 -15.47 36.83 21.21
CA THR A 375 -15.24 38.19 21.71
C THR A 375 -14.53 38.17 23.07
N LYS A 376 -14.13 39.33 23.58
CA LYS A 376 -13.47 39.44 24.89
C LYS A 376 -14.31 38.84 26.03
N ASP A 377 -15.62 38.99 25.96
CA ASP A 377 -16.57 38.49 26.97
C ASP A 377 -16.70 36.96 27.00
N ASP A 378 -16.23 36.28 25.96
CA ASP A 378 -16.26 34.82 25.88
C ASP A 378 -15.08 34.15 26.60
N PHE A 379 -14.15 34.92 27.16
CA PHE A 379 -12.95 34.36 27.77
C PHE A 379 -13.25 33.40 28.92
N ASN A 380 -14.19 33.74 29.80
CA ASN A 380 -14.61 32.83 30.88
C ASN A 380 -15.19 31.52 30.32
N ARG A 381 -15.89 31.56 29.18
CA ARG A 381 -16.41 30.35 28.52
C ARG A 381 -15.27 29.50 27.97
N LEU A 382 -14.26 30.11 27.36
CA LEU A 382 -13.06 29.42 26.88
C LEU A 382 -12.27 28.79 28.03
N VAL A 383 -12.12 29.49 29.15
CA VAL A 383 -11.50 28.93 30.37
C VAL A 383 -12.32 27.74 30.89
N ASN A 384 -13.65 27.82 30.93
CA ASN A 384 -14.50 26.70 31.34
C ASN A 384 -14.36 25.48 30.40
N VAL A 385 -14.22 25.69 29.09
CA VAL A 385 -13.91 24.60 28.15
C VAL A 385 -12.59 23.93 28.52
N VAL A 386 -11.54 24.72 28.77
CA VAL A 386 -10.23 24.20 29.15
C VAL A 386 -10.29 23.46 30.48
N LEU A 387 -10.94 24.01 31.50
CA LEU A 387 -11.12 23.35 32.80
C LEU A 387 -11.92 22.05 32.67
N GLY A 388 -12.95 22.02 31.82
CA GLY A 388 -13.72 20.81 31.52
C GLY A 388 -12.87 19.74 30.84
N LEU A 389 -11.99 20.12 29.89
CA LEU A 389 -11.03 19.21 29.27
C LEU A 389 -10.00 18.69 30.28
N ILE A 390 -9.44 19.56 31.12
CA ILE A 390 -8.52 19.17 32.20
C ILE A 390 -9.20 18.16 33.13
N PHE A 391 -10.42 18.46 33.59
CA PHE A 391 -11.19 17.55 34.43
C PHE A 391 -11.43 16.19 33.75
N LEU A 392 -11.83 16.20 32.48
CA LEU A 392 -12.04 14.99 31.69
C LEU A 392 -10.76 14.16 31.57
N TYR A 393 -9.63 14.78 31.26
CA TYR A 393 -8.35 14.08 31.09
C TYR A 393 -7.83 13.50 32.41
N VAL A 394 -7.98 14.24 33.51
CA VAL A 394 -7.68 13.74 34.85
C VAL A 394 -8.62 12.58 35.20
N LEU A 395 -9.92 12.70 34.94
CA LEU A 395 -10.89 11.61 35.18
C LEU A 395 -10.53 10.34 34.41
N ILE A 396 -10.18 10.45 33.12
CA ILE A 396 -9.72 9.32 32.29
C ILE A 396 -8.52 8.64 32.94
N SER A 397 -7.54 9.40 33.44
CA SER A 397 -6.34 8.82 34.07
C SER A 397 -6.64 8.01 35.34
N PHE A 398 -7.77 8.27 36.01
CA PHE A 398 -8.19 7.55 37.21
C PHE A 398 -9.15 6.39 36.92
N VAL A 399 -10.08 6.56 35.97
CA VAL A 399 -11.21 5.63 35.74
C VAL A 399 -10.97 4.68 34.57
N ALA A 400 -10.19 5.09 33.56
CA ALA A 400 -9.99 4.29 32.37
C ALA A 400 -9.10 3.07 32.66
N ASN A 401 -9.32 1.99 31.90
CA ASN A 401 -8.57 0.75 32.07
C ASN A 401 -7.07 0.98 31.83
N ARG A 402 -6.26 0.88 32.89
CA ARG A 402 -4.82 1.17 32.84
C ARG A 402 -4.05 0.34 31.80
N LYS A 403 -4.45 -0.92 31.56
CA LYS A 403 -3.80 -1.78 30.57
C LYS A 403 -4.08 -1.33 29.14
N ARG A 404 -5.30 -0.84 28.88
CA ARG A 404 -5.68 -0.32 27.56
C ARG A 404 -5.06 1.04 27.27
N TYR A 405 -5.00 1.91 28.29
CA TYR A 405 -4.56 3.30 28.16
C TYR A 405 -3.13 3.52 28.67
N GLU A 406 -2.28 2.49 28.66
CA GLU A 406 -0.89 2.56 29.12
C GLU A 406 -0.08 3.62 28.37
N TYR A 407 -0.44 3.87 27.11
CA TYR A 407 0.15 4.92 26.27
C TYR A 407 -0.15 6.35 26.74
N LEU A 408 -1.17 6.56 27.59
CA LEU A 408 -1.43 7.83 28.25
C LEU A 408 -0.58 7.93 29.51
N ASP A 409 0.74 7.88 29.33
CA ASP A 409 1.68 7.97 30.44
C ASP A 409 1.63 9.34 31.13
N GLN A 410 2.31 9.45 32.29
CA GLN A 410 2.36 10.70 33.04
C GLN A 410 2.92 11.86 32.21
N LYS A 411 3.82 11.60 31.25
CA LYS A 411 4.41 12.62 30.38
C LYS A 411 3.37 13.15 29.38
N THR A 412 2.59 12.27 28.77
CA THR A 412 1.51 12.59 27.82
C THR A 412 0.42 13.42 28.50
N LEU A 413 0.00 13.00 29.69
CA LEU A 413 -0.98 13.75 30.48
C LEU A 413 -0.42 15.11 30.89
N LEU A 414 0.79 15.16 31.46
CA LEU A 414 1.40 16.41 31.91
C LEU A 414 1.64 17.39 30.74
N ALA A 415 2.09 16.92 29.59
CA ALA A 415 2.24 17.73 28.39
C ALA A 415 0.90 18.33 27.96
N THR A 416 -0.16 17.52 27.92
CA THR A 416 -1.52 17.96 27.57
C THR A 416 -2.04 19.02 28.54
N LEU A 417 -1.94 18.77 29.85
CA LEU A 417 -2.38 19.71 30.88
C LEU A 417 -1.57 21.01 30.85
N THR A 418 -0.25 20.92 30.65
CA THR A 418 0.63 22.08 30.57
C THR A 418 0.28 22.95 29.37
N VAL A 419 0.10 22.36 28.18
CA VAL A 419 -0.31 23.10 26.98
C VAL A 419 -1.67 23.78 27.20
N ALA A 420 -2.64 23.06 27.77
CA ALA A 420 -3.96 23.60 28.06
C ALA A 420 -3.90 24.82 29.01
N LEU A 421 -3.13 24.72 30.10
CA LEU A 421 -2.92 25.81 31.06
C LEU A 421 -2.15 26.98 30.46
N LEU A 422 -1.16 26.72 29.61
CA LEU A 422 -0.41 27.78 28.91
C LEU A 422 -1.32 28.59 27.98
N TYR A 423 -2.28 27.97 27.29
CA TYR A 423 -3.24 28.72 26.48
C TYR A 423 -4.17 29.60 27.31
N VAL A 424 -4.61 29.13 28.48
CA VAL A 424 -5.37 29.96 29.43
C VAL A 424 -4.52 31.14 29.89
N LEU A 425 -3.28 30.90 30.31
CA LEU A 425 -2.35 31.94 30.74
C LEU A 425 -2.13 32.98 29.63
N LEU A 426 -1.85 32.55 28.41
CA LEU A 426 -1.68 33.45 27.26
C LEU A 426 -2.95 34.26 27.00
N GLY A 427 -4.13 33.65 27.10
CA GLY A 427 -5.40 34.36 27.02
C GLY A 427 -5.58 35.42 28.11
N VAL A 428 -5.21 35.14 29.36
CA VAL A 428 -5.18 36.13 30.45
C VAL A 428 -4.23 37.28 30.12
N LEU A 429 -3.03 36.99 29.62
CA LEU A 429 -2.04 38.01 29.26
C LEU A 429 -2.53 38.91 28.13
N ILE A 430 -3.21 38.35 27.12
CA ILE A 430 -3.85 39.12 26.04
C ILE A 430 -4.84 40.14 26.60
N GLN A 431 -5.62 39.77 27.62
CA GLN A 431 -6.57 40.67 28.26
C GLN A 431 -5.90 41.73 29.15
N LYS A 432 -4.93 41.32 29.98
CA LYS A 432 -4.29 42.20 30.94
C LYS A 432 -3.32 43.19 30.29
N TRP A 433 -2.59 42.78 29.24
CA TRP A 433 -1.52 43.56 28.63
C TRP A 433 -1.75 43.83 27.13
N PRO A 434 -2.82 44.56 26.75
CA PRO A 434 -3.16 44.82 25.35
C PRO A 434 -2.12 45.65 24.60
N LYS A 435 -1.19 46.33 25.30
CA LYS A 435 -0.06 47.04 24.67
C LYS A 435 1.09 46.12 24.25
N ARG A 436 1.14 44.87 24.73
CA ARG A 436 2.22 43.89 24.48
C ARG A 436 1.80 42.74 23.54
N LEU A 437 0.78 42.96 22.71
CA LEU A 437 0.19 41.91 21.86
C LEU A 437 1.18 41.25 20.89
N VAL A 438 2.20 41.96 20.40
CA VAL A 438 3.23 41.36 19.55
C VAL A 438 4.04 40.32 20.31
N LEU A 439 4.55 40.67 21.50
CA LEU A 439 5.30 39.75 22.36
C LEU A 439 4.45 38.54 22.76
N ILE A 440 3.21 38.79 23.19
CA ILE A 440 2.29 37.71 23.59
C ILE A 440 1.93 36.83 22.38
N GLY A 441 1.79 37.41 21.18
CA GLY A 441 1.62 36.67 19.93
C GLY A 441 2.82 35.78 19.59
N CYS A 442 4.05 36.28 19.78
CA CYS A 442 5.26 35.47 19.61
C CYS A 442 5.31 34.29 20.60
N LEU A 443 4.99 34.54 21.88
CA LEU A 443 4.90 33.48 22.90
C LEU A 443 3.80 32.46 22.56
N PHE A 444 2.66 32.94 22.06
CA PHE A 444 1.56 32.08 21.63
C PHE A 444 1.98 31.19 20.45
N SER A 445 2.64 31.75 19.44
CA SER A 445 3.21 30.98 18.33
C SER A 445 4.27 29.98 18.80
N PHE A 446 5.10 30.33 19.78
CA PHE A 446 6.09 29.43 20.35
C PHE A 446 5.43 28.24 21.07
N VAL A 447 4.44 28.48 21.93
CA VAL A 447 3.68 27.41 22.61
C VAL A 447 2.96 26.52 21.59
N PHE A 448 2.35 27.12 20.58
CA PHE A 448 1.69 26.38 19.50
C PHE A 448 2.67 25.49 18.73
N ILE A 449 3.80 26.01 18.26
CA ILE A 449 4.81 25.21 17.55
C ILE A 449 5.37 24.12 18.47
N GLY A 450 5.59 24.42 19.75
CA GLY A 450 6.03 23.46 20.76
C GLY A 450 5.05 22.31 20.94
N GLU A 451 3.75 22.58 21.03
CA GLU A 451 2.69 21.55 21.08
C GLU A 451 2.74 20.66 19.84
N GLN A 452 2.78 21.26 18.64
CA GLN A 452 2.81 20.50 17.39
C GLN A 452 4.07 19.62 17.28
N LEU A 453 5.22 20.15 17.73
CA LEU A 453 6.48 19.41 17.78
C LEU A 453 6.42 18.24 18.76
N ILE A 454 5.91 18.44 19.98
CA ILE A 454 5.74 17.38 20.99
C ILE A 454 4.82 16.29 20.45
N ASN A 455 3.67 16.67 19.88
CA ASN A 455 2.73 15.70 19.30
C ASN A 455 3.38 14.87 18.19
N ALA A 456 4.02 15.54 17.23
CA ALA A 456 4.69 14.88 16.12
C ALA A 456 5.81 13.96 16.59
N GLN A 457 6.64 14.41 17.53
CA GLN A 457 7.72 13.63 18.09
C GLN A 457 7.21 12.38 18.82
N SER A 458 6.15 12.50 19.65
CA SER A 458 5.58 11.35 20.37
C SER A 458 5.03 10.29 19.42
N ILE A 459 4.30 10.70 18.38
CA ILE A 459 3.75 9.77 17.39
C ILE A 459 4.88 9.10 16.58
N VAL A 460 5.87 9.86 16.09
CA VAL A 460 7.00 9.30 15.34
C VAL A 460 7.83 8.35 16.22
N LYS A 461 8.03 8.67 17.50
CA LYS A 461 8.67 7.75 18.46
C LYS A 461 7.84 6.48 18.68
N GLY A 462 6.52 6.60 18.74
CA GLY A 462 5.62 5.45 18.81
C GLY A 462 5.78 4.52 17.59
N ILE A 463 5.77 5.08 16.38
CA ILE A 463 6.04 4.33 15.15
C ILE A 463 7.43 3.69 15.20
N ALA A 464 8.45 4.43 15.63
CA ALA A 464 9.82 3.92 15.75
C ALA A 464 9.91 2.74 16.74
N GLY A 465 9.19 2.81 17.85
CA GLY A 465 9.13 1.73 18.84
C GLY A 465 8.39 0.48 18.33
N GLU A 466 7.41 0.64 17.45
CA GLU A 466 6.57 -0.46 16.95
C GLU A 466 7.10 -1.13 15.67
N TRP A 467 7.66 -0.34 14.76
CA TRP A 467 8.05 -0.76 13.41
C TRP A 467 9.54 -0.66 13.14
N ASN A 468 10.28 0.09 13.95
CA ASN A 468 11.63 0.56 13.69
C ASN A 468 11.74 1.39 12.39
N TYR A 469 12.65 2.36 12.39
CA TYR A 469 13.07 3.02 11.14
C TYR A 469 14.36 2.36 10.69
N PRO A 470 14.36 1.65 9.55
CA PRO A 470 15.47 0.78 9.20
C PRO A 470 16.73 1.56 8.83
N ASP A 471 17.88 0.91 9.05
CA ASP A 471 19.16 1.36 8.52
C ASP A 471 19.11 1.35 6.99
N ARG A 472 19.71 2.36 6.36
CA ARG A 472 19.84 2.54 4.91
C ARG A 472 20.48 1.32 4.27
N ARG A 473 21.42 0.68 4.97
CA ARG A 473 22.07 -0.55 4.56
C ARG A 473 21.09 -1.68 4.21
N ALA A 474 19.92 -1.72 4.87
CA ALA A 474 18.86 -2.69 4.54
C ALA A 474 18.29 -2.52 3.13
N TYR A 475 18.47 -1.34 2.51
CA TYR A 475 18.06 -1.05 1.14
C TYR A 475 19.27 -0.96 0.18
N ASP A 476 20.39 -0.38 0.63
CA ASP A 476 21.51 0.00 -0.24
C ASP A 476 22.65 -1.02 -0.34
N ASP A 477 22.93 -1.84 0.69
CA ASP A 477 24.21 -2.58 0.81
C ASP A 477 24.51 -3.50 -0.37
N HIS A 478 23.49 -4.10 -0.96
CA HIS A 478 23.62 -5.04 -2.06
C HIS A 478 23.12 -4.48 -3.39
N PHE A 479 22.72 -3.21 -3.43
CA PHE A 479 22.08 -2.63 -4.61
C PHE A 479 23.02 -2.66 -5.82
N SER A 480 24.25 -2.18 -5.66
CA SER A 480 25.24 -2.10 -6.75
C SER A 480 25.63 -3.48 -7.27
N ASP A 481 25.82 -4.44 -6.36
CA ASP A 481 26.23 -5.80 -6.69
C ASP A 481 25.13 -6.53 -7.46
N ILE A 482 23.90 -6.54 -6.93
CA ILE A 482 22.75 -7.15 -7.60
C ILE A 482 22.50 -6.45 -8.94
N ASN A 483 22.54 -5.12 -8.99
CA ASN A 483 22.31 -4.40 -10.24
C ASN A 483 23.37 -4.72 -11.30
N THR A 484 24.64 -4.90 -10.91
CA THR A 484 25.72 -5.33 -11.82
C THR A 484 25.45 -6.71 -12.42
N LEU A 485 24.96 -7.65 -11.61
CA LEU A 485 24.61 -8.99 -12.06
C LEU A 485 23.37 -8.96 -12.97
N ILE A 486 22.37 -8.15 -12.63
CA ILE A 486 21.15 -7.98 -13.44
C ILE A 486 21.45 -7.29 -14.79
N GLU A 487 22.35 -6.32 -14.85
CA GLU A 487 22.77 -5.74 -16.14
C GLU A 487 23.53 -6.77 -17.00
N THR A 488 24.26 -7.69 -16.38
CA THR A 488 24.90 -8.80 -17.10
C THR A 488 23.84 -9.69 -17.77
N THR A 489 22.78 -10.08 -17.04
CA THR A 489 21.70 -10.88 -17.61
C THR A 489 20.93 -10.16 -18.71
N LYS A 490 20.73 -8.83 -18.60
CA LYS A 490 20.07 -8.03 -19.66
C LYS A 490 20.87 -8.00 -20.97
N ASN A 491 22.20 -7.89 -20.88
CA ASN A 491 23.06 -7.83 -22.07
C ASN A 491 23.17 -9.17 -22.80
N GLU A 492 23.03 -10.29 -22.08
CA GLU A 492 23.17 -11.65 -22.63
C GLU A 492 21.87 -12.23 -23.20
N ASN A 493 20.74 -11.52 -23.08
CA ASN A 493 19.43 -12.05 -23.46
C ASN A 493 18.62 -11.04 -24.27
N THR A 494 18.08 -11.51 -25.39
CA THR A 494 17.17 -10.74 -26.25
C THR A 494 15.69 -11.08 -26.01
N SER A 495 15.40 -12.27 -25.49
CA SER A 495 14.05 -12.73 -25.16
C SER A 495 13.76 -12.62 -23.65
N LEU A 496 12.49 -12.69 -23.26
CA LEU A 496 12.11 -12.63 -21.84
C LEU A 496 12.67 -13.84 -21.09
N TYR A 497 13.31 -13.58 -19.95
CA TYR A 497 13.75 -14.56 -18.97
C TYR A 497 13.36 -14.11 -17.56
N ARG A 498 13.47 -15.00 -16.58
CA ARG A 498 13.21 -14.69 -15.17
C ARG A 498 14.42 -14.91 -14.29
N VAL A 499 14.44 -14.18 -13.19
CA VAL A 499 15.48 -14.24 -12.16
C VAL A 499 14.83 -14.55 -10.81
N GLY A 500 15.38 -15.52 -10.08
CA GLY A 500 15.04 -15.79 -8.69
C GLY A 500 16.19 -15.40 -7.77
N ASN A 501 15.97 -14.47 -6.84
CA ASN A 501 16.94 -14.23 -5.77
C ASN A 501 16.54 -15.07 -4.55
N VAL A 502 17.40 -16.01 -4.14
CA VAL A 502 17.13 -16.86 -2.97
C VAL A 502 17.51 -16.19 -1.65
N ASP A 503 18.22 -15.06 -1.71
CA ASP A 503 18.67 -14.26 -0.59
C ASP A 503 18.16 -12.80 -0.73
N ALA A 504 16.90 -12.65 -1.18
CA ALA A 504 16.26 -11.36 -1.39
C ALA A 504 15.95 -10.66 -0.05
N THR A 505 16.18 -9.36 0.02
CA THR A 505 15.91 -8.57 1.24
C THR A 505 14.47 -8.08 1.31
N SER A 506 13.77 -8.10 0.18
CA SER A 506 12.39 -7.63 0.02
C SER A 506 11.60 -8.56 -0.89
N ARG A 507 10.34 -8.82 -0.55
CA ARG A 507 9.40 -9.57 -1.42
C ARG A 507 9.08 -8.85 -2.73
N ASN A 508 9.49 -7.60 -2.88
CA ASN A 508 9.22 -6.77 -4.06
C ASN A 508 10.53 -6.27 -4.72
N GLU A 509 11.67 -6.87 -4.38
CA GLU A 509 13.01 -6.45 -4.81
C GLU A 509 13.17 -6.39 -6.34
N SER A 510 12.45 -7.23 -7.09
CA SER A 510 12.46 -7.23 -8.55
C SER A 510 12.10 -5.86 -9.16
N PHE A 511 11.28 -5.05 -8.48
CA PHE A 511 10.96 -3.70 -8.91
C PHE A 511 12.13 -2.72 -8.76
N ILE A 512 13.01 -2.92 -7.78
CA ILE A 512 14.18 -2.08 -7.52
C ILE A 512 15.19 -2.25 -8.66
N HIS A 513 15.52 -3.50 -8.99
CA HIS A 513 16.54 -3.83 -10.00
C HIS A 513 15.99 -3.97 -11.43
N GLY A 514 14.66 -4.01 -11.57
CA GLY A 514 14.00 -4.06 -12.88
C GLY A 514 14.23 -5.38 -13.62
N TYR A 515 14.03 -6.51 -12.94
CA TYR A 515 14.05 -7.85 -13.53
C TYR A 515 12.68 -8.54 -13.36
N SER A 516 12.40 -9.56 -14.20
CA SER A 516 11.18 -10.36 -14.10
C SER A 516 11.35 -11.47 -13.05
N GLY A 517 10.55 -11.45 -11.99
CA GLY A 517 10.66 -12.35 -10.85
C GLY A 517 9.48 -13.31 -10.71
N VAL A 518 9.30 -13.87 -9.51
CA VAL A 518 8.08 -14.61 -9.12
C VAL A 518 7.55 -14.05 -7.80
N THR A 519 8.46 -13.76 -6.87
CA THR A 519 8.14 -13.21 -5.56
C THR A 519 7.44 -11.86 -5.65
N MET A 520 6.36 -11.67 -4.90
CA MET A 520 5.65 -10.39 -4.79
C MET A 520 4.77 -10.34 -3.54
N PHE A 521 4.65 -9.16 -2.92
CA PHE A 521 3.62 -8.85 -1.92
C PHE A 521 2.87 -7.56 -2.25
N SER A 522 1.58 -7.67 -2.56
CA SER A 522 0.74 -6.52 -2.98
C SER A 522 -0.75 -6.77 -2.72
N SER A 523 -1.52 -5.72 -2.46
CA SER A 523 -2.98 -5.78 -2.44
C SER A 523 -3.58 -5.85 -3.85
N ILE A 524 -2.90 -5.29 -4.86
CA ILE A 524 -3.28 -5.42 -6.28
C ILE A 524 -2.40 -6.49 -6.92
N ARG A 525 -3.00 -7.63 -7.30
CA ARG A 525 -2.28 -8.83 -7.75
C ARG A 525 -3.12 -9.71 -8.67
N ASN A 526 -2.45 -10.54 -9.45
CA ASN A 526 -3.10 -11.59 -10.22
C ASN A 526 -3.33 -12.83 -9.34
N ARG A 527 -4.57 -13.03 -8.87
CA ARG A 527 -4.89 -14.11 -7.94
C ARG A 527 -4.94 -15.48 -8.61
N HIS A 528 -5.36 -15.55 -9.88
CA HIS A 528 -5.47 -16.82 -10.60
C HIS A 528 -4.12 -17.50 -10.81
N SER A 529 -3.13 -16.74 -11.29
CA SER A 529 -1.76 -17.25 -11.44
C SER A 529 -1.14 -17.62 -10.09
N SER A 530 -1.29 -16.79 -9.07
CA SER A 530 -0.76 -17.07 -7.73
C SER A 530 -1.37 -18.34 -7.12
N GLN A 531 -2.68 -18.56 -7.29
CA GLN A 531 -3.37 -19.78 -6.83
C GLN A 531 -2.89 -21.03 -7.54
N TYR A 532 -2.68 -20.95 -8.85
CA TYR A 532 -2.20 -22.10 -9.60
C TYR A 532 -0.73 -22.41 -9.28
N LEU A 533 0.11 -21.39 -9.10
CA LEU A 533 1.48 -21.58 -8.65
C LEU A 533 1.55 -22.20 -7.24
N ASP A 534 0.64 -21.83 -6.34
CA ASP A 534 0.50 -22.47 -5.02
C ASP A 534 0.23 -23.98 -5.16
N GLN A 535 -0.63 -24.37 -6.10
CA GLN A 535 -0.89 -25.79 -6.41
C GLN A 535 0.32 -26.51 -7.03
N LEU A 536 1.20 -25.78 -7.71
CA LEU A 536 2.40 -26.34 -8.34
C LEU A 536 3.61 -26.43 -7.40
N GLY A 537 3.51 -25.93 -6.17
CA GLY A 537 4.53 -26.06 -5.14
C GLY A 537 5.17 -24.75 -4.69
N PHE A 538 4.81 -23.61 -5.29
CA PHE A 538 5.10 -22.30 -4.69
C PHE A 538 4.22 -22.10 -3.45
N ARG A 539 4.50 -21.04 -2.68
CA ARG A 539 3.67 -20.70 -1.52
C ARG A 539 2.97 -19.36 -1.72
N SER A 540 1.64 -19.39 -1.67
CA SER A 540 0.77 -18.22 -1.76
C SER A 540 -0.53 -18.44 -0.98
N ALA A 541 -0.44 -18.47 0.36
CA ALA A 541 -1.56 -18.78 1.23
C ALA A 541 -2.73 -17.76 1.22
N GLY A 542 -3.88 -18.21 1.72
CA GLY A 542 -5.03 -17.36 2.05
C GLY A 542 -5.64 -16.66 0.82
N THR A 543 -5.63 -15.33 0.83
CA THR A 543 -6.14 -14.54 -0.30
C THR A 543 -5.11 -14.38 -1.43
N ASN A 544 -3.92 -14.99 -1.33
CA ASN A 544 -2.82 -14.88 -2.30
C ASN A 544 -2.14 -13.50 -2.30
N LEU A 545 -2.16 -12.75 -1.19
CA LEU A 545 -1.51 -11.42 -1.09
C LEU A 545 0.00 -11.47 -1.33
N THR A 546 0.60 -12.62 -1.02
CA THR A 546 2.02 -12.91 -1.24
C THR A 546 2.15 -14.14 -2.12
N ILE A 547 3.14 -14.14 -3.00
CA ILE A 547 3.72 -15.34 -3.59
C ILE A 547 5.22 -15.32 -3.34
N GLN A 548 5.80 -16.46 -2.93
CA GLN A 548 7.24 -16.61 -2.62
C GLN A 548 7.90 -17.60 -3.59
N TYR A 549 9.12 -17.29 -4.03
CA TYR A 549 9.92 -18.11 -4.94
C TYR A 549 10.64 -19.26 -4.23
N GLU A 550 11.03 -19.05 -2.98
CA GLU A 550 11.88 -19.94 -2.19
C GLU A 550 11.23 -21.31 -1.96
N ASN A 551 12.08 -22.35 -1.84
CA ASN A 551 11.69 -23.73 -1.57
C ASN A 551 10.76 -24.37 -2.62
N ASN A 552 11.08 -24.14 -3.89
CA ASN A 552 10.45 -24.74 -5.05
C ASN A 552 11.41 -25.70 -5.77
N THR A 553 10.96 -26.40 -6.83
CA THR A 553 11.72 -27.49 -7.47
C THR A 553 12.39 -27.07 -8.79
N LEU A 554 13.38 -27.89 -9.23
CA LEU A 554 14.01 -27.75 -10.55
C LEU A 554 13.01 -27.81 -11.71
N ILE A 555 11.92 -28.58 -11.58
CA ILE A 555 10.86 -28.67 -12.61
C ILE A 555 10.25 -27.30 -12.83
N MET A 556 9.87 -26.64 -11.74
CA MET A 556 9.18 -25.36 -11.82
C MET A 556 10.12 -24.21 -12.16
N ASP A 557 11.38 -24.26 -11.74
CA ASP A 557 12.42 -23.35 -12.22
C ASP A 557 12.57 -23.44 -13.75
N ALA A 558 12.64 -24.67 -14.29
CA ALA A 558 12.79 -24.89 -15.72
C ALA A 558 11.53 -24.45 -16.51
N LEU A 559 10.34 -24.90 -16.11
CA LEU A 559 9.08 -24.62 -16.84
C LEU A 559 8.66 -23.15 -16.78
N LEU A 560 8.96 -22.43 -15.69
CA LEU A 560 8.70 -20.99 -15.61
C LEU A 560 9.82 -20.14 -16.21
N GLY A 561 10.84 -20.74 -16.81
CA GLY A 561 11.93 -19.97 -17.42
C GLY A 561 12.72 -19.14 -16.41
N ILE A 562 12.90 -19.65 -15.18
CA ILE A 562 13.85 -19.09 -14.22
C ILE A 562 15.25 -19.41 -14.76
N LYS A 563 15.75 -18.48 -15.58
CA LYS A 563 17.04 -18.64 -16.25
C LYS A 563 18.20 -18.34 -15.32
N TYR A 564 17.99 -17.44 -14.35
CA TYR A 564 19.05 -17.06 -13.43
C TYR A 564 18.62 -17.19 -11.97
N ASN A 565 19.55 -17.63 -11.12
CA ASN A 565 19.46 -17.48 -9.68
C ASN A 565 20.56 -16.56 -9.17
N LEU A 566 20.20 -15.69 -8.22
CA LEU A 566 21.14 -14.94 -7.38
C LEU A 566 21.18 -15.62 -6.01
N ALA A 567 22.37 -15.91 -5.51
CA ALA A 567 22.56 -16.51 -4.20
C ALA A 567 23.87 -16.04 -3.55
N LYS A 568 23.87 -15.91 -2.22
CA LYS A 568 25.09 -15.63 -1.43
C LYS A 568 25.91 -16.88 -1.18
N GLU A 569 25.23 -17.98 -0.86
CA GLU A 569 25.84 -19.30 -0.68
C GLU A 569 25.66 -20.17 -1.93
N ASP A 570 26.48 -21.22 -2.06
CA ASP A 570 26.38 -22.17 -3.17
C ASP A 570 24.95 -22.72 -3.31
N LEU A 571 24.41 -22.57 -4.52
CA LEU A 571 23.05 -22.92 -4.88
C LEU A 571 22.84 -24.45 -4.89
N ARG A 572 23.86 -25.25 -5.24
CA ARG A 572 23.84 -26.72 -5.33
C ARG A 572 22.62 -27.33 -6.06
N LYS A 573 22.04 -26.59 -7.00
CA LYS A 573 20.95 -27.06 -7.88
C LYS A 573 21.51 -27.70 -9.15
N TYR A 574 21.01 -28.88 -9.51
CA TYR A 574 21.36 -29.54 -10.77
C TYR A 574 21.00 -28.64 -11.97
N GLY A 575 21.93 -28.53 -12.93
CA GLY A 575 21.73 -27.73 -14.14
C GLY A 575 22.01 -26.23 -13.97
N TYR A 576 22.35 -25.76 -12.78
CA TYR A 576 22.79 -24.38 -12.56
C TYR A 576 24.32 -24.28 -12.58
N LYS A 577 24.84 -23.26 -13.28
CA LYS A 577 26.28 -22.98 -13.35
C LYS A 577 26.56 -21.55 -12.90
N ALA A 578 27.52 -21.36 -12.01
CA ALA A 578 28.00 -20.03 -11.66
C ALA A 578 28.63 -19.37 -12.90
N ILE A 579 28.21 -18.15 -13.21
CA ILE A 579 28.71 -17.38 -14.37
C ILE A 579 29.43 -16.10 -13.97
N LYS A 580 29.02 -15.46 -12.86
CA LYS A 580 29.60 -14.20 -12.40
C LYS A 580 29.34 -13.97 -10.92
N THR A 581 30.25 -13.28 -10.24
CA THR A 581 30.12 -12.88 -8.82
C THR A 581 30.31 -11.37 -8.71
N ALA A 582 29.54 -10.73 -7.84
CA ALA A 582 29.68 -9.33 -7.44
C ALA A 582 29.33 -9.21 -5.95
N GLY A 583 30.25 -8.65 -5.16
CA GLY A 583 30.14 -8.66 -3.69
C GLY A 583 29.91 -10.07 -3.15
N ASP A 584 28.91 -10.21 -2.29
CA ASP A 584 28.52 -11.50 -1.70
C ASP A 584 27.66 -12.36 -2.64
N TYR A 585 27.16 -11.83 -3.75
CA TYR A 585 26.22 -12.54 -4.63
C TYR A 585 26.92 -13.20 -5.80
N THR A 586 26.53 -14.44 -6.07
CA THR A 586 26.88 -15.17 -7.30
C THR A 586 25.64 -15.36 -8.17
N LEU A 587 25.80 -15.09 -9.46
CA LEU A 587 24.82 -15.30 -10.51
C LEU A 587 25.02 -16.70 -11.11
N TYR A 588 23.96 -17.49 -11.09
CA TYR A 588 23.93 -18.84 -11.63
C TYR A 588 22.98 -18.89 -12.83
N GLU A 589 23.39 -19.54 -13.92
CA GLU A 589 22.55 -19.78 -15.11
C GLU A 589 22.00 -21.21 -15.12
N ASN A 590 20.68 -21.33 -15.30
CA ASN A 590 19.94 -22.57 -15.49
C ASN A 590 19.98 -23.03 -16.95
N GLN A 591 20.59 -24.18 -17.21
CA GLN A 591 20.70 -24.73 -18.57
C GLN A 591 19.38 -25.31 -19.12
N PHE A 592 18.39 -25.51 -18.25
CA PHE A 592 17.09 -26.11 -18.56
C PHE A 592 15.94 -25.11 -18.61
N ALA A 593 16.21 -23.80 -18.45
CA ALA A 593 15.17 -22.79 -18.50
C ALA A 593 14.43 -22.79 -19.85
N MET A 594 13.10 -22.89 -19.79
CA MET A 594 12.23 -22.78 -20.95
C MET A 594 12.04 -21.32 -21.36
N PRO A 595 11.88 -21.03 -22.66
CA PRO A 595 11.35 -19.75 -23.09
C PRO A 595 9.90 -19.56 -22.62
N LEU A 596 9.36 -18.35 -22.81
CA LEU A 596 8.05 -17.95 -22.31
C LEU A 596 6.88 -18.83 -22.80
N GLY A 597 7.01 -19.41 -24.00
CA GLY A 597 6.01 -20.29 -24.61
C GLY A 597 6.48 -21.75 -24.77
N ILE A 598 5.53 -22.68 -24.76
CA ILE A 598 5.73 -24.12 -24.94
C ILE A 598 4.62 -24.65 -25.87
N LEU A 599 5.01 -25.32 -26.95
CA LEU A 599 4.08 -25.99 -27.86
C LEU A 599 3.54 -27.25 -27.20
N THR A 600 2.22 -27.39 -27.24
CA THR A 600 1.47 -28.52 -26.69
C THR A 600 0.22 -28.78 -27.55
N ASP A 601 -0.74 -29.55 -27.05
CA ASP A 601 -1.98 -29.88 -27.74
C ASP A 601 -3.24 -29.47 -26.96
N LYS A 602 -4.42 -29.59 -27.57
CA LYS A 602 -5.70 -29.16 -26.99
C LYS A 602 -6.10 -29.93 -25.72
N GLY A 603 -5.51 -31.08 -25.45
CA GLY A 603 -5.73 -31.85 -24.22
C GLY A 603 -5.37 -31.07 -22.95
N ILE A 604 -4.46 -30.09 -23.03
CA ILE A 604 -4.03 -29.27 -21.89
C ILE A 604 -5.17 -28.46 -21.26
N TYR A 605 -6.23 -28.16 -22.04
CA TYR A 605 -7.42 -27.45 -21.57
C TYR A 605 -8.35 -28.31 -20.71
N LYS A 606 -8.18 -29.64 -20.72
CA LYS A 606 -9.02 -30.52 -19.90
C LYS A 606 -8.77 -30.21 -18.42
N LYS A 607 -9.85 -30.07 -17.65
CA LYS A 607 -9.79 -29.72 -16.21
C LYS A 607 -8.80 -30.58 -15.41
N ASN A 608 -8.69 -31.87 -15.74
CA ASN A 608 -7.83 -32.85 -15.08
C ASN A 608 -6.59 -33.22 -15.90
N ALA A 609 -6.19 -32.43 -16.91
CA ALA A 609 -5.03 -32.74 -17.74
C ALA A 609 -3.75 -32.88 -16.91
N VAL A 610 -3.55 -31.96 -15.97
CA VAL A 610 -2.37 -31.88 -15.10
C VAL A 610 -2.79 -31.34 -13.74
N LYS A 611 -2.40 -31.99 -12.64
CA LYS A 611 -2.76 -31.60 -11.26
C LYS A 611 -1.60 -31.04 -10.47
N ASN A 612 -0.39 -31.43 -10.81
CA ASN A 612 0.83 -31.04 -10.12
C ASN A 612 1.98 -30.87 -11.14
N GLN A 613 3.14 -30.44 -10.65
CA GLN A 613 4.34 -30.23 -11.46
C GLN A 613 4.82 -31.49 -12.20
N THR A 614 4.69 -32.68 -11.61
CA THR A 614 5.10 -33.95 -12.22
C THR A 614 4.21 -34.27 -13.41
N GLU A 615 2.90 -34.25 -13.22
CA GLU A 615 1.93 -34.50 -14.30
C GLU A 615 2.08 -33.48 -15.42
N LEU A 616 2.37 -32.20 -15.10
CA LEU A 616 2.65 -31.18 -16.10
C LEU A 616 3.89 -31.51 -16.94
N MET A 617 4.97 -31.92 -16.28
CA MET A 617 6.20 -32.30 -16.97
C MET A 617 6.03 -33.58 -17.82
N GLN A 618 5.31 -34.57 -17.30
CA GLN A 618 4.97 -35.80 -18.03
C GLN A 618 4.13 -35.49 -19.28
N TYR A 619 3.10 -34.65 -19.11
CA TYR A 619 2.24 -34.23 -20.23
C TYR A 619 3.04 -33.50 -21.33
N LEU A 620 3.90 -32.56 -20.95
CA LEU A 620 4.67 -31.76 -21.92
C LEU A 620 5.78 -32.56 -22.61
N SER A 621 6.34 -33.57 -21.94
CA SER A 621 7.40 -34.42 -22.49
C SER A 621 6.86 -35.64 -23.25
N GLY A 622 5.64 -36.08 -22.96
CA GLY A 622 5.10 -37.36 -23.43
C GLY A 622 5.72 -38.58 -22.75
N ASP A 623 6.42 -38.39 -21.63
CA ASP A 623 7.07 -39.44 -20.84
C ASP A 623 6.33 -39.60 -19.50
N GLU A 624 5.73 -40.76 -19.26
CA GLU A 624 4.98 -41.06 -18.04
C GLU A 624 5.85 -41.61 -16.90
N SER A 625 7.18 -41.62 -17.05
CA SER A 625 8.07 -42.13 -16.02
C SER A 625 7.98 -41.33 -14.71
N ASN A 626 8.13 -42.03 -13.59
CA ASN A 626 8.19 -41.41 -12.28
C ASN A 626 9.51 -40.65 -12.13
N ILE A 627 9.45 -39.32 -12.06
CA ILE A 627 10.64 -38.47 -11.91
C ILE A 627 11.09 -38.32 -10.45
N PHE A 628 10.15 -38.45 -9.51
CA PHE A 628 10.43 -38.38 -8.08
C PHE A 628 10.38 -39.76 -7.43
N SER A 629 11.25 -39.95 -6.44
CA SER A 629 11.17 -41.00 -5.45
C SER A 629 11.15 -40.39 -4.04
N PHE A 630 10.63 -41.13 -3.07
CA PHE A 630 10.45 -40.66 -1.71
C PHE A 630 11.07 -41.65 -0.73
N ALA A 631 11.67 -41.14 0.34
CA ALA A 631 12.12 -41.94 1.47
C ALA A 631 11.64 -41.32 2.79
N GLU A 632 11.42 -42.17 3.79
CA GLU A 632 11.28 -41.73 5.17
C GLU A 632 12.63 -41.18 5.65
N VAL A 633 12.59 -40.22 6.56
CA VAL A 633 13.80 -39.67 7.18
C VAL A 633 13.98 -40.26 8.57
N GLU A 634 15.22 -40.55 8.95
CA GLU A 634 15.55 -41.03 10.29
C GLU A 634 16.04 -39.88 11.16
N THR A 635 15.41 -39.65 12.31
CA THR A 635 15.91 -38.67 13.28
C THR A 635 17.09 -39.28 14.04
N VAL A 636 18.30 -38.73 13.84
CA VAL A 636 19.52 -39.22 14.52
C VAL A 636 19.92 -38.37 15.72
N LYS A 637 19.41 -37.14 15.82
CA LYS A 637 19.67 -36.24 16.95
C LYS A 637 18.49 -35.31 17.20
N GLU A 638 18.15 -35.16 18.48
CA GLU A 638 17.14 -34.23 18.98
C GLU A 638 17.77 -33.32 20.03
N ASN A 639 17.54 -32.03 19.94
CA ASN A 639 17.95 -31.07 20.95
C ASN A 639 16.80 -30.08 21.21
N ASN A 640 16.46 -29.93 22.48
CA ASN A 640 15.41 -29.03 22.95
C ASN A 640 14.04 -29.23 22.25
N VAL A 641 13.71 -30.47 21.91
CA VAL A 641 12.46 -30.82 21.22
C VAL A 641 11.80 -32.00 21.92
N LYS A 642 10.48 -31.93 22.04
CA LYS A 642 9.63 -33.06 22.38
C LYS A 642 8.71 -33.33 21.19
N VAL A 643 8.79 -34.54 20.67
CA VAL A 643 8.05 -35.02 19.50
C VAL A 643 6.86 -35.85 19.95
N GLU A 644 5.67 -35.51 19.47
CA GLU A 644 4.45 -36.29 19.69
C GLU A 644 3.80 -36.62 18.35
N GLU A 645 3.63 -37.90 18.04
CA GLU A 645 2.88 -38.33 16.86
C GLU A 645 1.40 -38.52 17.25
N GLN A 646 0.50 -37.90 16.49
CA GLN A 646 -0.95 -38.06 16.64
C GLN A 646 -1.60 -38.25 15.27
N GLU A 647 -2.87 -38.66 15.27
CA GLU A 647 -3.64 -38.80 14.04
C GLU A 647 -3.74 -37.43 13.32
N GLY A 648 -3.07 -37.32 12.17
CA GLY A 648 -3.03 -36.09 11.38
C GLY A 648 -1.71 -35.30 11.41
N GLY A 649 -0.67 -35.71 12.15
CA GLY A 649 0.66 -35.11 12.06
C GLY A 649 1.61 -35.38 13.22
N VAL A 650 2.81 -34.83 13.11
CA VAL A 650 3.88 -34.84 14.12
C VAL A 650 3.97 -33.44 14.74
N TYR A 651 3.95 -33.38 16.07
CA TYR A 651 3.98 -32.15 16.84
C TYR A 651 5.35 -31.98 17.50
N TYR A 652 5.96 -30.82 17.32
CA TYR A 652 7.26 -30.47 17.87
C TYR A 652 7.08 -29.32 18.88
N SER A 653 7.24 -29.64 20.16
CA SER A 653 7.19 -28.69 21.27
C SER A 653 8.60 -28.45 21.84
N ARG A 654 8.85 -27.27 22.42
CA ARG A 654 10.13 -26.94 23.04
C ARG A 654 10.20 -27.51 24.46
N THR A 655 11.36 -28.00 24.90
CA THR A 655 11.57 -28.48 26.29
C THR A 655 12.23 -27.43 27.20
N ALA A 656 12.80 -26.38 26.61
CA ALA A 656 13.45 -25.23 27.23
C ALA A 656 13.28 -23.98 26.33
N ASN A 657 13.61 -22.80 26.87
CA ASN A 657 13.51 -21.50 26.16
C ASN A 657 14.67 -21.27 25.15
N THR A 658 14.99 -22.28 24.35
CA THR A 658 15.90 -22.18 23.20
C THR A 658 15.21 -22.68 21.93
N ASN A 659 15.89 -22.68 20.78
CA ASN A 659 15.32 -23.20 19.53
C ASN A 659 15.19 -24.73 19.56
N ARG A 660 14.23 -25.28 18.82
CA ARG A 660 14.12 -26.74 18.63
C ARG A 660 15.02 -27.15 17.49
N GLU A 661 15.82 -28.19 17.68
CA GLU A 661 16.74 -28.67 16.66
C GLU A 661 16.56 -30.18 16.46
N LEU A 662 16.35 -30.57 15.20
CA LEU A 662 16.36 -31.97 14.77
C LEU A 662 17.46 -32.17 13.75
N THR A 663 18.11 -33.33 13.77
CA THR A 663 19.00 -33.76 12.69
C THR A 663 18.46 -35.03 12.07
N TYR A 664 18.18 -34.95 10.77
CA TYR A 664 17.73 -36.07 9.98
C TYR A 664 18.91 -36.69 9.23
N SER A 665 19.03 -38.01 9.25
CA SER A 665 19.88 -38.78 8.34
C SER A 665 19.07 -39.19 7.12
N ILE A 666 19.61 -38.93 5.94
CA ILE A 666 18.93 -39.15 4.66
C ILE A 666 19.90 -39.84 3.69
N ASP A 667 19.54 -41.04 3.23
CA ASP A 667 20.27 -41.73 2.16
C ASP A 667 19.86 -41.18 0.80
N VAL A 668 20.72 -40.35 0.22
CA VAL A 668 20.48 -39.74 -1.09
C VAL A 668 20.96 -40.68 -2.21
N PRO A 669 20.09 -41.10 -3.14
CA PRO A 669 20.51 -41.88 -4.29
C PRO A 669 21.46 -41.11 -5.21
N ALA A 670 22.31 -41.83 -5.94
CA ALA A 670 23.16 -41.23 -6.97
C ALA A 670 22.34 -40.49 -8.03
N ARG A 671 22.93 -39.46 -8.63
CA ARG A 671 22.35 -38.65 -9.72
C ARG A 671 20.96 -38.12 -9.40
N SER A 672 20.82 -37.53 -8.21
CA SER A 672 19.54 -37.00 -7.73
C SER A 672 19.69 -35.62 -7.10
N GLN A 673 18.70 -34.75 -7.33
CA GLN A 673 18.48 -33.55 -6.52
C GLN A 673 17.62 -33.94 -5.32
N ALA A 674 18.10 -33.67 -4.11
CA ALA A 674 17.40 -34.01 -2.88
C ALA A 674 16.66 -32.81 -2.28
N TYR A 675 15.48 -33.06 -1.72
CA TYR A 675 14.69 -32.07 -1.00
C TYR A 675 14.15 -32.68 0.29
N LEU A 676 14.04 -31.85 1.33
CA LEU A 676 13.29 -32.18 2.55
C LEU A 676 11.91 -31.55 2.47
N SER A 677 10.86 -32.37 2.54
CA SER A 677 9.47 -31.92 2.58
C SER A 677 9.07 -31.59 4.00
N LEU A 678 8.92 -30.30 4.30
CA LEU A 678 8.40 -29.79 5.57
C LEU A 678 7.06 -29.09 5.30
N TYR A 679 5.97 -29.85 5.43
CA TYR A 679 4.62 -29.34 5.21
C TYR A 679 3.84 -29.35 6.53
N GLY A 680 3.22 -28.23 6.87
CA GLY A 680 2.50 -28.15 8.13
C GLY A 680 1.97 -26.76 8.46
N LYS A 681 1.74 -26.56 9.76
CA LYS A 681 1.26 -25.32 10.36
C LYS A 681 2.17 -24.94 11.52
N GLY A 682 2.54 -23.67 11.57
CA GLY A 682 3.31 -23.12 12.69
C GLY A 682 3.34 -21.62 12.56
N THR A 683 2.40 -20.96 13.24
CA THR A 683 2.29 -19.51 13.23
C THR A 683 3.58 -18.88 13.72
N GLU A 684 4.20 -18.02 12.92
CA GLU A 684 5.44 -17.31 13.27
C GLU A 684 6.64 -18.25 13.56
N VAL A 685 6.72 -19.36 12.80
CA VAL A 685 7.84 -20.31 12.88
C VAL A 685 8.72 -20.15 11.64
N ASP A 686 9.93 -19.62 11.85
CA ASP A 686 10.99 -19.69 10.83
C ASP A 686 11.77 -21.00 10.98
N ILE A 687 12.21 -21.51 9.82
CA ILE A 687 12.94 -22.75 9.65
C ILE A 687 14.31 -22.43 9.10
N ILE A 688 15.35 -22.94 9.74
CA ILE A 688 16.72 -22.91 9.22
C ILE A 688 17.12 -24.35 8.91
N THR A 689 17.42 -24.63 7.65
CA THR A 689 17.99 -25.92 7.25
C THR A 689 19.49 -25.77 7.06
N LYS A 690 20.26 -26.71 7.61
CA LYS A 690 21.71 -26.77 7.43
C LYS A 690 22.13 -28.11 6.87
N VAL A 691 22.83 -28.09 5.74
CA VAL A 691 23.31 -29.31 5.08
C VAL A 691 24.65 -29.05 4.38
N ASN A 692 25.67 -29.83 4.75
CA ASN A 692 27.08 -29.66 4.37
C ASN A 692 27.59 -28.20 4.55
N GLY A 693 27.32 -27.59 5.71
CA GLY A 693 27.82 -26.25 6.05
C GLY A 693 27.04 -25.07 5.47
N ILE A 694 26.13 -25.31 4.51
CA ILE A 694 25.26 -24.29 3.90
C ILE A 694 23.98 -24.15 4.71
N GLN A 695 23.55 -22.92 4.95
CA GLN A 695 22.35 -22.60 5.72
C GLN A 695 21.32 -21.92 4.81
N ARG A 696 20.06 -22.37 4.89
CA ARG A 696 18.95 -21.73 4.18
C ARG A 696 17.86 -21.38 5.16
N HIS A 697 17.34 -20.17 5.01
CA HIS A 697 16.26 -19.64 5.81
C HIS A 697 14.94 -19.80 5.05
N GLY A 698 13.90 -20.20 5.75
CA GLY A 698 12.55 -20.25 5.24
C GLY A 698 11.55 -20.00 6.36
N SER A 699 10.28 -19.89 6.00
CA SER A 699 9.18 -19.72 6.93
C SER A 699 8.13 -20.77 6.64
N LEU A 700 7.66 -21.47 7.68
CA LEU A 700 6.68 -22.56 7.49
C LEU A 700 5.36 -22.04 6.90
N ASP A 701 4.98 -20.81 7.24
CA ASP A 701 3.74 -20.22 6.77
C ASP A 701 3.87 -19.58 5.38
N SER A 702 5.05 -19.04 5.06
CA SER A 702 5.23 -18.19 3.88
C SER A 702 6.11 -18.77 2.77
N SER A 703 7.05 -19.68 3.05
CA SER A 703 7.91 -20.31 2.03
C SER A 703 7.30 -21.61 1.49
N GLY A 704 7.79 -22.08 0.33
CA GLY A 704 7.46 -23.40 -0.19
C GLY A 704 7.88 -24.54 0.76
N GLN A 705 7.28 -25.72 0.56
CA GLN A 705 7.50 -26.87 1.45
C GLN A 705 8.77 -27.68 1.13
N TYR A 706 9.40 -27.46 -0.03
CA TYR A 706 10.50 -28.28 -0.55
C TYR A 706 11.84 -27.61 -0.28
N TYR A 707 12.45 -27.91 0.86
CA TYR A 707 13.76 -27.35 1.24
C TYR A 707 14.86 -28.08 0.49
N ASP A 708 15.64 -27.35 -0.31
CA ASP A 708 16.69 -27.92 -1.15
C ASP A 708 17.88 -28.43 -0.32
N LEU A 709 18.27 -29.69 -0.53
CA LEU A 709 19.40 -30.35 0.15
C LEU A 709 20.63 -30.50 -0.77
N GLY A 710 20.51 -30.12 -2.04
CA GLY A 710 21.56 -30.17 -3.04
C GLY A 710 21.50 -31.37 -4.00
N TYR A 711 22.29 -31.27 -5.06
CA TYR A 711 22.52 -32.34 -6.04
C TYR A 711 23.66 -33.27 -5.60
N TYR A 712 23.43 -34.58 -5.75
CA TYR A 712 24.41 -35.61 -5.45
C TYR A 712 24.67 -36.47 -6.68
N LYS A 713 25.93 -36.45 -7.16
CA LYS A 713 26.37 -37.28 -8.30
C LYS A 713 26.47 -38.75 -7.91
N GLU A 714 26.99 -39.03 -6.73
CA GLU A 714 27.15 -40.36 -6.15
C GLU A 714 26.20 -40.53 -4.96
N ALA A 715 25.82 -41.76 -4.66
CA ALA A 715 24.95 -42.05 -3.52
C ALA A 715 25.67 -41.70 -2.21
N LYS A 716 24.98 -41.00 -1.32
CA LYS A 716 25.58 -40.50 -0.08
C LYS A 716 24.53 -40.31 1.01
N THR A 717 24.85 -40.74 2.23
CA THR A 717 24.09 -40.38 3.43
C THR A 717 24.44 -38.97 3.86
N VAL A 718 23.42 -38.14 4.09
CA VAL A 718 23.58 -36.74 4.46
C VAL A 718 22.82 -36.44 5.75
N GLU A 719 23.46 -35.67 6.63
CA GLU A 719 22.83 -35.14 7.82
C GLU A 719 22.28 -33.74 7.53
N VAL A 720 21.00 -33.56 7.82
CA VAL A 720 20.29 -32.29 7.65
C VAL A 720 19.83 -31.82 9.02
N GLN A 721 20.42 -30.73 9.50
CA GLN A 721 19.93 -30.07 10.71
C GLN A 721 18.78 -29.14 10.35
N VAL A 722 17.65 -29.29 11.04
CA VAL A 722 16.48 -28.42 10.94
C VAL A 722 16.28 -27.72 12.28
N VAL A 723 16.33 -26.40 12.26
CA VAL A 723 16.11 -25.55 13.43
C VAL A 723 14.78 -24.84 13.27
N PHE A 724 13.86 -25.08 14.21
CA PHE A 724 12.60 -24.34 14.31
C PHE A 724 12.74 -23.23 15.35
N THR A 725 12.61 -22.00 14.90
CA THR A 725 12.60 -20.81 15.75
C THR A 725 11.17 -20.48 16.23
N GLY A 726 11.04 -19.52 17.16
CA GLY A 726 9.74 -19.09 17.68
C GLY A 726 9.21 -19.95 18.85
N GLU A 727 8.17 -19.47 19.52
CA GLU A 727 7.66 -20.10 20.76
C GLU A 727 6.55 -21.13 20.52
N ASN A 728 5.84 -21.03 19.40
CA ASN A 728 4.64 -21.82 19.12
C ASN A 728 4.97 -23.28 18.80
N VAL A 729 4.03 -24.18 19.09
CA VAL A 729 4.14 -25.61 18.71
C VAL A 729 4.14 -25.72 17.18
N VAL A 730 5.06 -26.51 16.63
CA VAL A 730 5.11 -26.79 15.20
C VAL A 730 4.34 -28.07 14.92
N GLN A 731 3.40 -28.04 14.00
CA GLN A 731 2.70 -29.24 13.52
C GLN A 731 3.11 -29.50 12.09
N LEU A 732 3.72 -30.65 11.81
CA LEU A 732 4.07 -31.07 10.45
C LEU A 732 3.34 -32.36 10.08
N VAL A 733 3.02 -32.53 8.80
CA VAL A 733 2.92 -33.87 8.24
C VAL A 733 4.29 -34.52 8.36
N LYS A 734 4.35 -35.82 8.67
CA LYS A 734 5.60 -36.55 8.87
C LYS A 734 6.62 -36.20 7.77
N PRO A 735 7.78 -35.60 8.13
CA PRO A 735 8.77 -35.17 7.16
C PRO A 735 9.23 -36.34 6.27
N LYS A 736 9.46 -36.05 5.00
CA LYS A 736 9.98 -37.02 4.02
C LYS A 736 11.07 -36.41 3.17
N ALA A 737 12.01 -37.24 2.74
CA ALA A 737 12.95 -36.89 1.70
C ALA A 737 12.32 -37.15 0.33
N MET A 738 12.50 -36.22 -0.60
CA MET A 738 12.07 -36.32 -1.98
C MET A 738 13.31 -36.21 -2.89
N PHE A 739 13.44 -37.13 -3.84
CA PHE A 739 14.58 -37.18 -4.76
C PHE A 739 14.11 -37.08 -6.20
N LEU A 740 14.56 -36.05 -6.91
CA LEU A 740 14.36 -35.88 -8.34
C LEU A 740 15.52 -36.53 -9.09
N ASN A 741 15.21 -37.53 -9.92
CA ASN A 741 16.23 -38.20 -10.74
C ASN A 741 16.71 -37.25 -11.86
N SER A 742 17.99 -36.87 -11.83
CA SER A 742 18.54 -35.84 -12.73
C SER A 742 18.55 -36.26 -14.20
N ASP A 743 18.71 -37.56 -14.47
CA ASP A 743 18.79 -38.09 -15.83
C ASP A 743 17.41 -38.10 -16.50
N ARG A 744 16.37 -38.53 -15.77
CA ARG A 744 14.99 -38.47 -16.24
C ARG A 744 14.56 -37.03 -16.45
N PHE A 745 14.86 -36.16 -15.48
CA PHE A 745 14.62 -34.72 -15.60
C PHE A 745 15.26 -34.13 -16.85
N GLU A 746 16.55 -34.36 -17.07
CA GLU A 746 17.27 -33.86 -18.23
C GLU A 746 16.70 -34.39 -19.55
N ASN A 747 16.36 -35.68 -19.63
CA ASN A 747 15.80 -36.28 -20.84
C ASN A 747 14.42 -35.71 -21.18
N MET A 748 13.54 -35.60 -20.20
CA MET A 748 12.23 -34.97 -20.37
C MET A 748 12.38 -33.50 -20.78
N MET A 749 13.29 -32.74 -20.14
CA MET A 749 13.54 -31.35 -20.49
C MET A 749 14.13 -31.19 -21.90
N LYS A 750 15.00 -32.09 -22.36
CA LYS A 750 15.49 -32.11 -23.75
C LYS A 750 14.35 -32.25 -24.75
N THR A 751 13.34 -33.06 -24.44
CA THR A 751 12.14 -33.20 -25.27
C THR A 751 11.28 -31.94 -25.24
N ILE A 752 10.98 -31.42 -24.05
CA ILE A 752 10.16 -30.21 -23.87
C ILE A 752 10.81 -29.00 -24.55
N LYS A 753 12.14 -28.85 -24.46
CA LYS A 753 12.88 -27.72 -25.04
C LYS A 753 12.78 -27.64 -26.56
N LYS A 754 12.58 -28.76 -27.26
CA LYS A 754 12.32 -28.78 -28.72
C LYS A 754 11.00 -28.09 -29.08
N ASN A 755 10.08 -28.02 -28.13
CA ASN A 755 8.78 -27.38 -28.26
C ASN A 755 8.77 -25.95 -27.68
N GLY A 756 9.92 -25.38 -27.33
CA GLY A 756 10.00 -24.01 -26.79
C GLY A 756 9.69 -22.95 -27.84
N VAL A 757 8.95 -21.91 -27.44
CA VAL A 757 8.63 -20.74 -28.26
C VAL A 757 9.16 -19.50 -27.55
N SER A 758 10.16 -18.86 -28.16
CA SER A 758 10.75 -17.62 -27.67
C SER A 758 9.86 -16.44 -28.02
N PHE A 759 9.49 -15.65 -27.00
CA PHE A 759 8.77 -14.41 -27.18
C PHE A 759 9.69 -13.21 -26.93
N GLU A 760 9.62 -12.23 -27.81
CA GLU A 760 10.20 -10.91 -27.59
C GLU A 760 9.16 -10.03 -26.89
N THR A 761 9.55 -9.41 -25.78
CA THR A 761 8.67 -8.54 -25.00
C THR A 761 9.12 -7.10 -25.07
N SER A 762 8.16 -6.19 -25.23
CA SER A 762 8.43 -4.75 -25.22
C SER A 762 7.24 -4.02 -24.61
N GLY A 763 7.46 -3.35 -23.48
CA GLY A 763 6.42 -2.64 -22.74
C GLY A 763 5.23 -3.55 -22.43
N ARG A 764 4.11 -3.36 -23.14
CA ARG A 764 2.84 -4.10 -22.95
C ARG A 764 2.59 -5.18 -24.02
N THR A 765 3.57 -5.52 -24.83
CA THR A 765 3.43 -6.48 -25.94
C THR A 765 4.41 -7.65 -25.81
N SER A 766 4.01 -8.78 -26.36
CA SER A 766 4.81 -10.00 -26.46
C SER A 766 4.56 -10.64 -27.83
N GLU A 767 5.60 -10.96 -28.59
CA GLU A 767 5.50 -11.43 -29.98
C GLU A 767 6.43 -12.62 -30.25
N ALA A 768 5.96 -13.60 -31.03
CA ALA A 768 6.72 -14.78 -31.42
C ALA A 768 6.35 -15.25 -32.83
N GLU A 769 7.36 -15.72 -33.57
CA GLU A 769 7.17 -16.47 -34.81
C GLU A 769 7.11 -17.96 -34.51
N VAL A 770 6.11 -18.65 -35.05
CA VAL A 770 5.94 -20.11 -34.88
C VAL A 770 5.77 -20.80 -36.23
N GLU A 771 6.42 -21.95 -36.39
CA GLU A 771 6.26 -22.82 -37.54
C GLU A 771 5.79 -24.20 -37.06
N LEU A 772 4.54 -24.54 -37.40
CA LEU A 772 3.85 -25.69 -36.86
C LEU A 772 3.55 -26.72 -37.95
N SER A 773 3.90 -27.98 -37.70
CA SER A 773 3.62 -29.09 -38.63
C SER A 773 2.19 -29.63 -38.56
N LYS A 774 1.47 -29.27 -37.49
CA LYS A 774 0.06 -29.60 -37.21
C LYS A 774 -0.56 -28.51 -36.33
N ASP A 775 -1.87 -28.55 -36.13
CA ASP A 775 -2.54 -27.70 -35.15
C ASP A 775 -1.99 -27.97 -33.75
N GLN A 776 -1.53 -26.92 -33.06
CA GLN A 776 -0.95 -27.00 -31.73
C GLN A 776 -1.44 -25.85 -30.84
N VAL A 777 -1.13 -25.93 -29.56
CA VAL A 777 -1.37 -24.88 -28.58
C VAL A 777 -0.05 -24.27 -28.18
N VAL A 778 0.08 -22.95 -28.24
CA VAL A 778 1.16 -22.20 -27.60
C VAL A 778 0.73 -21.90 -26.16
N LEU A 779 1.16 -22.75 -25.23
CA LEU A 779 1.01 -22.50 -23.79
C LEU A 779 2.06 -21.50 -23.34
N THR A 780 1.69 -20.45 -22.61
CA THR A 780 2.65 -19.47 -22.08
C THR A 780 2.69 -19.49 -20.56
N THR A 781 3.72 -18.86 -19.98
CA THR A 781 3.77 -18.52 -18.54
C THR A 781 3.40 -17.06 -18.27
N ILE A 782 2.64 -16.43 -19.19
CA ILE A 782 2.10 -15.08 -19.02
C ILE A 782 0.79 -15.18 -18.23
N PRO A 783 0.66 -14.49 -17.08
CA PRO A 783 -0.58 -14.50 -16.30
C PRO A 783 -1.78 -14.05 -17.11
N PHE A 784 -2.86 -14.82 -17.03
CA PHE A 784 -4.13 -14.47 -17.64
C PHE A 784 -4.73 -13.23 -16.99
N ASP A 785 -5.13 -12.29 -17.82
CA ASP A 785 -5.87 -11.09 -17.47
C ASP A 785 -6.76 -10.74 -18.66
N LYS A 786 -7.98 -10.25 -18.41
CA LYS A 786 -8.93 -9.88 -19.48
C LYS A 786 -8.46 -8.71 -20.35
N GLY A 787 -7.43 -7.97 -19.91
CA GLY A 787 -6.76 -6.95 -20.69
C GLY A 787 -5.89 -7.49 -21.84
N TRP A 788 -5.56 -8.79 -21.85
CA TRP A 788 -4.82 -9.40 -22.95
C TRP A 788 -5.66 -9.56 -24.21
N ARG A 789 -5.04 -9.28 -25.36
CA ARG A 789 -5.58 -9.59 -26.69
C ARG A 789 -4.53 -10.33 -27.50
N ALA A 790 -4.95 -11.35 -28.23
CA ALA A 790 -4.10 -12.14 -29.10
C ALA A 790 -4.44 -11.92 -30.57
N TYR A 791 -3.42 -11.96 -31.40
CA TYR A 791 -3.50 -11.86 -32.84
C TYR A 791 -2.63 -12.97 -33.47
N ILE A 792 -3.16 -13.64 -34.48
CA ILE A 792 -2.44 -14.57 -35.35
C ILE A 792 -2.46 -13.94 -36.74
N ASP A 793 -1.28 -13.63 -37.29
CA ASP A 793 -1.12 -12.95 -38.58
C ASP A 793 -1.94 -11.65 -38.69
N GLY A 794 -1.94 -10.87 -37.59
CA GLY A 794 -2.71 -9.62 -37.47
C GLY A 794 -4.21 -9.78 -37.26
N LYS A 795 -4.77 -11.00 -37.33
CA LYS A 795 -6.19 -11.28 -37.07
C LYS A 795 -6.42 -11.58 -35.60
N ARG A 796 -7.38 -10.90 -34.98
CA ARG A 796 -7.71 -11.09 -33.56
C ARG A 796 -8.30 -12.47 -33.34
N VAL A 797 -7.82 -13.16 -32.30
CA VAL A 797 -8.32 -14.48 -31.86
C VAL A 797 -8.74 -14.46 -30.38
N GLU A 798 -9.58 -15.41 -29.99
CA GLU A 798 -9.90 -15.64 -28.59
C GLU A 798 -8.71 -16.25 -27.85
N ILE A 799 -8.64 -16.01 -26.53
CA ILE A 799 -7.57 -16.53 -25.67
C ILE A 799 -8.18 -17.53 -24.68
N PRO A 800 -8.13 -18.83 -24.96
CA PRO A 800 -8.35 -19.84 -23.95
C PRO A 800 -7.34 -19.70 -22.78
N THR A 801 -7.77 -20.09 -21.59
CA THR A 801 -6.93 -20.09 -20.40
C THR A 801 -6.43 -21.49 -20.10
N PHE A 802 -5.22 -21.58 -19.56
CA PHE A 802 -4.74 -22.77 -18.89
C PHE A 802 -4.91 -22.59 -17.38
N LYS A 803 -5.78 -23.41 -16.78
CA LYS A 803 -6.09 -23.40 -15.34
C LYS A 803 -6.54 -22.04 -14.81
N ASP A 804 -7.16 -21.23 -15.67
CA ASP A 804 -7.49 -19.81 -15.42
C ASP A 804 -6.29 -18.91 -15.08
N ALA A 805 -5.07 -19.47 -15.11
CA ALA A 805 -3.85 -18.85 -14.63
C ALA A 805 -3.01 -18.26 -15.75
N PHE A 806 -2.91 -18.93 -16.90
CA PHE A 806 -2.00 -18.55 -17.99
C PHE A 806 -2.67 -18.48 -19.36
N LEU A 807 -2.09 -17.70 -20.28
CA LEU A 807 -2.56 -17.64 -21.68
C LEU A 807 -2.15 -18.92 -22.42
N ALA A 808 -3.09 -19.53 -23.14
CA ALA A 808 -2.85 -20.69 -23.99
C ALA A 808 -3.58 -20.54 -25.32
N LEU A 809 -2.84 -20.38 -26.41
CA LEU A 809 -3.39 -20.01 -27.73
C LEU A 809 -3.38 -21.20 -28.69
N PRO A 810 -4.53 -21.63 -29.24
CA PRO A 810 -4.54 -22.58 -30.34
C PRO A 810 -4.06 -21.89 -31.62
N VAL A 811 -3.04 -22.45 -32.27
CA VAL A 811 -2.46 -21.96 -33.51
C VAL A 811 -2.56 -23.06 -34.58
N PRO A 812 -3.11 -22.77 -35.76
CA PRO A 812 -3.24 -23.76 -36.82
C PRO A 812 -1.88 -24.16 -37.40
N LYS A 813 -1.85 -25.26 -38.14
CA LYS A 813 -0.68 -25.67 -38.93
C LYS A 813 -0.23 -24.55 -39.88
N GLY A 814 1.07 -24.25 -39.90
CA GLY A 814 1.66 -23.25 -40.79
C GLY A 814 2.71 -22.38 -40.11
N LYS A 815 3.17 -21.36 -40.84
CA LYS A 815 3.99 -20.27 -40.31
C LYS A 815 3.09 -19.14 -39.88
N HIS A 816 3.22 -18.70 -38.63
CA HIS A 816 2.36 -17.70 -38.04
C HIS A 816 3.11 -16.74 -37.13
N THR A 817 2.73 -15.48 -37.18
CA THR A 817 3.13 -14.47 -36.18
C THR A 817 2.08 -14.42 -35.08
N VAL A 818 2.48 -14.80 -33.86
CA VAL A 818 1.63 -14.72 -32.66
C VAL A 818 1.97 -13.44 -31.89
N LYS A 819 1.01 -12.53 -31.78
CA LYS A 819 1.18 -11.25 -31.07
C LYS A 819 0.17 -11.08 -29.95
N LEU A 820 0.69 -10.83 -28.74
CA LEU A 820 -0.05 -10.54 -27.53
C LEU A 820 0.10 -9.07 -27.17
N VAL A 821 -1.02 -8.41 -26.86
CA VAL A 821 -1.07 -6.98 -26.56
C VAL A 821 -1.94 -6.75 -25.34
N PHE A 822 -1.35 -6.23 -24.25
CA PHE A 822 -2.08 -5.92 -23.03
C PHE A 822 -2.62 -4.50 -23.03
N LEU A 823 -3.91 -4.33 -22.76
CA LEU A 823 -4.52 -3.05 -22.41
C LEU A 823 -5.57 -3.30 -21.33
N PRO A 824 -5.52 -2.63 -20.16
CA PRO A 824 -6.44 -2.91 -19.07
C PRO A 824 -7.90 -2.95 -19.54
N GLU A 825 -8.65 -3.94 -19.05
CA GLU A 825 -10.07 -4.05 -19.37
C GLU A 825 -10.79 -2.75 -18.99
N GLY A 826 -11.71 -2.28 -19.84
CA GLY A 826 -12.42 -1.02 -19.59
C GLY A 826 -11.62 0.26 -19.87
N PHE A 827 -10.30 0.23 -20.13
CA PHE A 827 -9.52 1.44 -20.36
C PHE A 827 -10.04 2.28 -21.53
N ARG A 828 -10.42 1.65 -22.65
CA ARG A 828 -11.00 2.37 -23.80
C ARG A 828 -12.32 3.05 -23.45
N ILE A 829 -13.16 2.40 -22.66
CA ILE A 829 -14.44 2.97 -22.19
C ILE A 829 -14.15 4.14 -21.23
N GLY A 830 -13.22 3.94 -20.30
CA GLY A 830 -12.75 4.96 -19.38
C GLY A 830 -12.18 6.18 -20.09
N LEU A 831 -11.42 5.99 -21.18
CA LEU A 831 -10.90 7.08 -22.02
C LEU A 831 -12.02 7.83 -22.75
N SER A 832 -13.01 7.12 -23.29
CA SER A 832 -14.18 7.76 -23.90
C SER A 832 -14.98 8.58 -22.87
N LEU A 833 -15.11 8.08 -21.64
CA LEU A 833 -15.73 8.81 -20.53
C LEU A 833 -14.89 10.02 -20.11
N PHE A 834 -13.57 9.87 -20.04
CA PHE A 834 -12.65 10.97 -19.78
C PHE A 834 -12.85 12.15 -20.75
N ILE A 835 -12.83 11.87 -22.05
CA ILE A 835 -12.99 12.90 -23.08
C ILE A 835 -14.41 13.49 -23.03
N SER A 836 -15.44 12.64 -23.04
CA SER A 836 -16.83 13.11 -23.10
C SER A 836 -17.25 13.88 -21.85
N CYS A 837 -16.89 13.43 -20.64
CA CYS A 837 -17.22 14.14 -19.40
C CYS A 837 -16.46 15.46 -19.26
N ILE A 838 -15.22 15.59 -19.76
CA ILE A 838 -14.51 16.88 -19.82
C ILE A 838 -15.24 17.85 -20.74
N LEU A 839 -15.60 17.41 -21.96
CA LEU A 839 -16.32 18.26 -22.91
C LEU A 839 -17.67 18.71 -22.34
N LEU A 840 -18.44 17.78 -21.76
CA LEU A 840 -19.70 18.07 -21.08
C LEU A 840 -19.49 19.04 -19.92
N PHE A 841 -18.41 18.89 -19.15
CA PHE A 841 -18.10 19.80 -18.06
C PHE A 841 -17.77 21.22 -18.55
N ILE A 842 -17.00 21.36 -19.63
CA ILE A 842 -16.69 22.66 -20.23
C ILE A 842 -17.97 23.37 -20.65
N VAL A 843 -18.86 22.68 -21.37
CA VAL A 843 -20.16 23.22 -21.82
C VAL A 843 -21.04 23.57 -20.61
N TYR A 844 -21.14 22.67 -19.64
CA TYR A 844 -21.91 22.86 -18.41
C TYR A 844 -21.42 24.06 -17.59
N ASN A 845 -20.10 24.18 -17.37
CA ASN A 845 -19.51 25.30 -16.64
C ASN A 845 -19.68 26.63 -17.39
N TRP A 846 -19.63 26.64 -18.72
CA TRP A 846 -19.96 27.83 -19.52
C TRP A 846 -21.42 28.24 -19.32
N TRP A 847 -22.36 27.29 -19.42
CA TRP A 847 -23.79 27.53 -19.22
C TRP A 847 -24.10 28.06 -17.81
N LEU A 848 -23.51 27.44 -16.79
CA LEU A 848 -23.69 27.81 -15.39
C LEU A 848 -23.23 29.26 -15.14
N ARG A 849 -22.09 29.65 -15.71
CA ARG A 849 -21.57 31.03 -15.63
C ARG A 849 -22.45 32.04 -16.38
N LYS A 850 -23.00 31.68 -17.55
CA LYS A 850 -23.91 32.54 -18.31
C LYS A 850 -25.20 32.83 -17.53
N LYS A 851 -25.80 31.80 -16.95
CA LYS A 851 -27.02 31.92 -16.13
C LYS A 851 -26.80 32.82 -14.92
N MET A 852 -25.66 32.69 -14.24
CA MET A 852 -25.27 33.57 -13.14
C MET A 852 -25.18 35.04 -13.57
N LYS A 853 -24.55 35.34 -14.72
CA LYS A 853 -24.46 36.71 -15.24
C LYS A 853 -25.83 37.30 -15.54
N GLN A 854 -26.73 36.52 -16.13
CA GLN A 854 -28.10 36.95 -16.41
C GLN A 854 -28.89 37.26 -15.14
N GLN A 855 -28.75 36.45 -14.09
CA GLN A 855 -29.39 36.73 -12.79
C GLN A 855 -28.88 38.02 -12.15
N ILE A 856 -27.57 38.28 -12.21
CA ILE A 856 -26.98 39.53 -11.71
C ILE A 856 -27.48 40.73 -12.52
N TYR A 857 -27.63 40.59 -13.83
CA TYR A 857 -28.15 41.64 -14.71
C TYR A 857 -29.62 41.97 -14.40
N ILE A 858 -30.48 40.96 -14.30
CA ILE A 858 -31.91 41.13 -13.94
C ILE A 858 -32.08 41.72 -12.54
N GLN A 859 -31.18 41.40 -11.60
CA GLN A 859 -31.23 41.97 -10.26
C GLN A 859 -30.85 43.46 -10.25
N LYS A 860 -29.87 43.86 -11.06
CA LYS A 860 -29.52 45.28 -11.26
C LYS A 860 -30.64 46.08 -11.92
N GLU A 861 -31.29 45.53 -12.95
CA GLU A 861 -32.45 46.16 -13.61
C GLU A 861 -33.69 46.27 -12.70
N LYS A 862 -33.73 45.59 -11.55
CA LYS A 862 -34.79 45.74 -10.54
C LYS A 862 -34.43 46.69 -9.40
N GLU A 863 -33.16 47.02 -9.26
CA GLU A 863 -32.62 47.95 -8.26
C GLU A 863 -32.44 49.37 -8.83
N GLU A 864 -32.34 49.49 -10.17
CA GLU A 864 -32.58 50.71 -10.96
C GLU A 864 -34.08 50.91 -11.21
#